data_AF-A0A7S1H7V7-F1
#
_entry.id   AF-A0A7S1H7V7-F1
#
_cell.length_a   1.000
_cell.length_b   1.000
_cell.length_c   1.000
_cell.angle_alpha   90.00
_cell.angle_beta   90.00
_cell.angle_gamma   90.00
#
_symmetry.space_group_name_H-M   'P 1'
#
loop_
_entity.id
_entity.type
_entity.pdbx_description
1 polymer ?
#
loop_
_entity_poly.entity_id
_entity_poly.type
_entity_poly.pdbx_seq_one_letter_code
_entity_poly.pdbx_strand_id
1 'polypeptide(L)'
;MLATRAQIIAMAVTVACVAPRALGFSVSSLAPVRGLSSTSRLSSLAKYKSNPLRLSTVQAAKAGRATLPLRPCMTAAAEPMTDIVGPAWDNSAEYEAIGSDAFNADLQKVEEMTASIKKACSSISLDALDDISVELLVSVSKELNEAIILLANAATFCSCELSVDGTNDAAKGEMARVRALSSSLTQASQPAALALRLCPDSVAEAYIKEVPSERFSVEHSRKLKDQTLSLPEENLITALSVDGLSSWNQLHSSIAATMECDVGGEKMGVAKAAALLADPDAETRENAWKGINQAWTTHQEAAAASLNSITGWRAETNKRRSEKAGRKVHYLDSALHSNRMTKKSLDAMMLAVDEARPLAQRALKLQAKALGLEGKMTPAHLMAPPPTAPGGKTLSVDFDAGIKMVSDAVSSVNPDVGAFVNKMQAERWIDGRAGEKRSPGAYCTKFAKSRNPRVYMSAYSGTFQHVSTLAHELGHAYHNWVMRDMERAETSYPMNLAETASIFFETVVGDTLIDLSETDAERLQYRWYDAESAVAFLSNIPARYDFDCAVHEAREGGKTLTPSFLKEEMSKAWTKWYGDALTEVDDMFWASKLHFHISGLSFYNFPYTFGYMFALGVYAQQEAKGEDFYDAYVALLRDTGRMTAEEVVDKHLGCSLEDPDFWRGSIRIIEKKIDDFEELVNKIH
;
A
#
# COMPACT_ATOMS: atom_id res chain seq x y z
N MET A 1 9.97 -10.35 -4.37
CA MET A 1 8.91 -10.34 -3.32
C MET A 1 8.50 -8.91 -2.98
N LEU A 2 9.41 -7.95 -3.14
CA LEU A 2 9.17 -6.51 -3.29
C LEU A 2 7.97 -6.20 -4.23
N ALA A 3 7.80 -6.99 -5.30
CA ALA A 3 6.68 -6.88 -6.23
C ALA A 3 5.34 -7.49 -5.76
N THR A 4 5.31 -8.37 -4.74
CA THR A 4 4.03 -8.80 -4.12
C THR A 4 3.39 -7.63 -3.39
N ARG A 5 4.20 -6.75 -2.79
CA ARG A 5 3.75 -5.46 -2.25
C ARG A 5 3.37 -4.44 -3.34
N ALA A 6 3.76 -4.68 -4.59
CA ALA A 6 3.20 -4.00 -5.76
C ALA A 6 1.93 -4.68 -6.33
N GLN A 7 1.54 -5.85 -5.81
CA GLN A 7 0.24 -6.49 -6.06
C GLN A 7 -0.76 -6.15 -4.95
N ILE A 8 -0.32 -5.86 -3.72
CA ILE A 8 -1.14 -5.21 -2.67
C ILE A 8 -1.64 -3.83 -3.12
N ILE A 9 -0.97 -3.19 -4.08
CA ILE A 9 -1.48 -1.99 -4.78
C ILE A 9 -2.82 -2.25 -5.50
N ALA A 10 -3.14 -3.50 -5.83
CA ALA A 10 -4.47 -3.89 -6.32
C ALA A 10 -5.58 -3.82 -5.25
N MET A 11 -5.27 -3.58 -3.96
CA MET A 11 -6.26 -3.06 -3.01
C MET A 11 -6.95 -1.79 -3.54
N ALA A 12 -6.29 -1.01 -4.42
CA ALA A 12 -6.86 0.17 -5.09
C ALA A 12 -8.03 -0.12 -6.06
N VAL A 13 -8.45 -1.38 -6.20
CA VAL A 13 -9.70 -1.79 -6.86
C VAL A 13 -10.58 -2.61 -5.91
N THR A 14 -9.96 -3.53 -5.16
CA THR A 14 -10.64 -4.68 -4.55
C THR A 14 -11.29 -4.35 -3.21
N VAL A 15 -10.67 -3.48 -2.42
CA VAL A 15 -11.45 -2.66 -1.49
C VAL A 15 -12.09 -1.55 -2.34
N ALA A 16 -13.29 -1.88 -2.78
CA ALA A 16 -14.43 -1.00 -2.94
C ALA A 16 -14.27 0.35 -2.17
N CYS A 17 -14.90 1.46 -2.58
CA CYS A 17 -16.36 1.62 -2.55
C CYS A 17 -17.02 1.30 -1.17
N VAL A 18 -16.25 0.87 -0.18
CA VAL A 18 -16.61 0.65 1.22
C VAL A 18 -16.51 2.00 1.93
N ALA A 19 -17.61 2.74 1.87
CA ALA A 19 -17.74 4.16 2.19
C ALA A 19 -17.34 5.11 1.05
N PRO A 20 -18.15 6.15 0.81
CA PRO A 20 -17.70 7.36 0.13
C PRO A 20 -16.46 7.91 0.83
N ARG A 21 -15.34 7.98 0.10
CA ARG A 21 -14.41 9.07 0.35
C ARG A 21 -15.11 10.34 -0.09
N ALA A 22 -15.35 11.26 0.84
CA ALA A 22 -16.06 12.53 0.62
C ALA A 22 -15.22 13.56 -0.18
N LEU A 23 -14.69 13.09 -1.31
CA LEU A 23 -13.80 13.68 -2.29
C LEU A 23 -14.04 12.95 -3.63
N GLY A 24 -15.28 13.00 -4.14
CA GLY A 24 -15.68 12.26 -5.34
C GLY A 24 -15.19 12.88 -6.65
N PHE A 25 -15.03 12.03 -7.68
CA PHE A 25 -14.79 12.33 -9.10
C PHE A 25 -15.47 11.23 -9.96
N SER A 26 -16.05 11.53 -11.14
CA SER A 26 -16.82 10.53 -11.95
C SER A 26 -16.85 10.83 -13.47
N VAL A 27 -16.47 9.84 -14.31
CA VAL A 27 -16.15 9.93 -15.76
C VAL A 27 -17.36 10.23 -16.70
N SER A 28 -17.31 11.27 -17.57
CA SER A 28 -17.46 11.22 -19.06
C SER A 28 -17.99 12.48 -19.81
N SER A 29 -17.25 12.92 -20.86
CA SER A 29 -17.66 13.20 -22.27
C SER A 29 -17.80 14.65 -22.85
N LEU A 30 -16.65 15.25 -23.21
CA LEU A 30 -16.27 15.89 -24.51
C LEU A 30 -17.21 16.87 -25.29
N ALA A 31 -16.81 18.15 -25.37
CA ALA A 31 -16.82 19.02 -26.59
C ALA A 31 -15.93 20.29 -26.43
N PRO A 32 -15.30 20.90 -27.48
CA PRO A 32 -14.19 21.90 -27.29
C PRO A 32 -14.36 23.31 -27.93
N VAL A 33 -13.59 24.32 -27.47
CA VAL A 33 -12.90 25.38 -28.29
C VAL A 33 -12.00 26.36 -27.47
N ARG A 34 -10.75 26.57 -27.97
CA ARG A 34 -9.75 27.71 -27.92
C ARG A 34 -9.88 28.86 -26.88
N GLY A 35 -8.81 29.47 -26.33
CA GLY A 35 -7.34 29.26 -26.42
C GLY A 35 -6.48 30.54 -26.06
N LEU A 36 -5.13 30.40 -25.95
CA LEU A 36 -4.07 31.46 -25.75
C LEU A 36 -4.06 32.16 -24.36
N SER A 37 -3.00 32.72 -23.74
CA SER A 37 -1.50 32.80 -23.78
C SER A 37 -1.10 33.99 -22.84
N SER A 38 0.06 34.21 -22.19
CA SER A 38 1.35 33.50 -21.98
C SER A 38 2.27 34.30 -21.01
N THR A 39 3.26 33.66 -20.34
CA THR A 39 4.52 34.24 -19.72
C THR A 39 4.42 35.30 -18.58
N SER A 40 5.36 35.50 -17.63
CA SER A 40 6.49 34.76 -16.99
C SER A 40 7.05 35.64 -15.80
N ARG A 41 8.21 35.52 -15.09
CA ARG A 41 9.50 34.75 -15.11
C ARG A 41 10.29 35.02 -13.78
N LEU A 42 11.04 34.04 -13.22
CA LEU A 42 12.26 34.18 -12.35
C LEU A 42 12.15 34.86 -10.93
N SER A 43 13.02 34.66 -9.92
CA SER A 43 14.09 33.65 -9.64
C SER A 43 14.72 33.73 -8.21
N SER A 44 15.16 32.57 -7.65
CA SER A 44 16.27 32.40 -6.65
C SER A 44 16.06 32.99 -5.22
N LEU A 45 16.74 32.64 -4.10
CA LEU A 45 17.87 31.77 -3.65
C LEU A 45 17.47 31.12 -2.28
N ALA A 46 18.27 30.37 -1.49
CA ALA A 46 19.17 29.22 -1.71
C ALA A 46 19.86 28.82 -0.36
N LYS A 47 20.08 27.51 -0.11
CA LYS A 47 21.04 26.89 0.85
C LYS A 47 20.88 27.12 2.38
N TYR A 48 20.91 26.00 3.12
CA TYR A 48 21.63 25.87 4.40
C TYR A 48 22.42 24.55 4.42
N LYS A 49 23.37 24.37 5.35
CA LYS A 49 24.26 23.20 5.45
C LYS A 49 24.02 22.37 6.72
N SER A 50 24.30 21.07 6.61
CA SER A 50 24.32 20.09 7.71
C SER A 50 25.64 20.06 8.50
N ASN A 51 25.64 19.39 9.65
CA ASN A 51 26.82 19.04 10.44
C ASN A 51 26.52 17.74 11.21
N PRO A 52 27.41 16.72 11.25
CA PRO A 52 27.07 15.38 11.77
C PRO A 52 27.36 15.20 13.27
N LEU A 53 26.68 14.22 13.89
CA LEU A 53 26.93 13.75 15.26
C LEU A 53 27.51 12.32 15.27
N ARG A 54 28.02 11.90 16.43
CA ARG A 54 28.78 10.64 16.60
C ARG A 54 27.90 9.50 17.11
N LEU A 55 28.14 8.29 16.59
CA LEU A 55 27.65 7.03 17.13
C LEU A 55 28.44 6.60 18.37
N SER A 56 27.78 5.88 19.28
CA SER A 56 28.40 5.09 20.35
C SER A 56 27.70 3.74 20.46
N THR A 57 28.45 2.65 20.40
CA THR A 57 27.95 1.27 20.40
C THR A 57 27.47 0.81 21.77
N VAL A 58 26.39 0.01 21.77
CA VAL A 58 25.88 -0.73 22.93
C VAL A 58 25.71 -2.19 22.52
N GLN A 59 26.15 -3.13 23.36
CA GLN A 59 26.06 -4.57 23.09
C GLN A 59 24.70 -5.11 23.54
N ALA A 60 24.02 -5.87 22.68
CA ALA A 60 22.78 -6.56 23.03
C ALA A 60 23.06 -7.86 23.83
N ALA A 61 22.23 -8.14 24.84
CA ALA A 61 22.26 -9.40 25.57
C ALA A 61 21.23 -10.40 25.00
N LYS A 62 21.50 -11.71 25.08
CA LYS A 62 20.55 -12.73 24.63
C LYS A 62 19.54 -13.07 25.72
N ALA A 63 18.32 -12.56 25.61
CA ALA A 63 17.16 -13.13 26.29
C ALA A 63 16.84 -14.54 25.73
N GLY A 64 16.40 -15.46 26.57
CA GLY A 64 16.20 -16.87 26.19
C GLY A 64 14.84 -17.13 25.55
N ARG A 65 14.80 -17.52 24.27
CA ARG A 65 13.62 -18.14 23.65
C ARG A 65 13.37 -19.53 24.23
N ALA A 66 12.10 -19.89 24.47
CA ALA A 66 11.72 -21.25 24.76
C ALA A 66 11.85 -22.14 23.50
N THR A 67 12.41 -23.34 23.63
CA THR A 67 12.57 -24.27 22.50
C THR A 67 11.23 -24.92 22.15
N LEU A 68 10.68 -24.58 20.97
CA LEU A 68 9.48 -25.22 20.42
C LEU A 68 9.70 -26.73 20.21
N PRO A 69 8.86 -27.61 20.80
CA PRO A 69 8.87 -29.03 20.48
C PRO A 69 8.03 -29.34 19.23
N LEU A 70 8.35 -30.46 18.56
CA LEU A 70 7.73 -30.99 17.33
C LEU A 70 8.12 -30.25 16.03
N ARG A 71 9.09 -30.82 15.30
CA ARG A 71 9.29 -30.54 13.87
C ARG A 71 8.04 -30.97 13.08
N PRO A 72 7.50 -30.14 12.17
CA PRO A 72 6.55 -30.59 11.14
C PRO A 72 7.17 -31.65 10.21
N CYS A 73 6.35 -32.34 9.41
CA CYS A 73 6.83 -33.31 8.43
C CYS A 73 7.51 -32.61 7.24
N MET A 74 8.80 -32.28 7.39
CA MET A 74 9.62 -31.70 6.33
C MET A 74 10.23 -32.82 5.49
N THR A 75 9.81 -32.95 4.22
CA THR A 75 10.36 -33.95 3.30
C THR A 75 11.34 -33.32 2.32
N ALA A 76 12.59 -33.78 2.34
CA ALA A 76 13.61 -33.40 1.35
C ALA A 76 13.35 -34.10 0.01
N ALA A 77 12.32 -33.65 -0.73
CA ALA A 77 11.90 -34.22 -2.01
C ALA A 77 13.05 -34.23 -3.04
N ALA A 78 13.17 -35.30 -3.83
CA ALA A 78 14.17 -35.42 -4.90
C ALA A 78 13.68 -34.92 -6.26
N GLU A 79 12.37 -34.75 -6.39
CA GLU A 79 11.64 -34.20 -7.55
C GLU A 79 10.67 -33.14 -7.00
N PRO A 80 10.28 -32.12 -7.78
CA PRO A 80 9.30 -31.13 -7.32
C PRO A 80 7.94 -31.81 -7.10
N MET A 81 7.36 -31.69 -5.90
CA MET A 81 6.01 -32.19 -5.65
C MET A 81 5.01 -31.33 -6.41
N THR A 82 4.50 -31.85 -7.53
CA THR A 82 3.51 -31.18 -8.40
C THR A 82 2.14 -31.03 -7.75
N ASP A 83 1.92 -31.72 -6.64
CA ASP A 83 0.59 -32.02 -6.10
C ASP A 83 0.27 -31.22 -4.82
N ILE A 84 1.12 -30.28 -4.41
CA ILE A 84 0.78 -29.32 -3.34
C ILE A 84 -0.30 -28.38 -3.86
N VAL A 85 -1.49 -28.46 -3.27
CA VAL A 85 -2.64 -27.61 -3.57
C VAL A 85 -3.11 -26.95 -2.27
N GLY A 86 -3.07 -25.61 -2.21
CA GLY A 86 -3.67 -24.87 -1.10
C GLY A 86 -5.22 -25.00 -1.08
N PRO A 87 -5.86 -24.75 0.07
CA PRO A 87 -7.29 -25.00 0.28
C PRO A 87 -8.18 -24.12 -0.60
N ALA A 88 -9.46 -24.50 -0.68
CA ALA A 88 -10.52 -23.65 -1.21
C ALA A 88 -11.24 -22.93 -0.05
N TRP A 89 -11.38 -21.60 -0.14
CA TRP A 89 -12.20 -20.86 0.82
C TRP A 89 -13.68 -21.25 0.71
N ASP A 90 -14.46 -20.92 1.73
CA ASP A 90 -15.92 -20.97 1.67
C ASP A 90 -16.52 -19.57 1.90
N ASN A 91 -17.33 -19.13 0.94
CA ASN A 91 -18.04 -17.86 0.97
C ASN A 91 -19.57 -18.05 0.93
N SER A 92 -20.07 -19.30 0.91
CA SER A 92 -21.50 -19.61 0.79
C SER A 92 -22.35 -19.04 1.93
N ALA A 93 -21.74 -18.83 3.10
CA ALA A 93 -22.36 -18.18 4.25
C ALA A 93 -22.56 -16.65 4.11
N GLU A 94 -21.96 -16.02 3.09
CA GLU A 94 -22.13 -14.60 2.77
C GLU A 94 -23.21 -14.41 1.70
N TYR A 95 -23.08 -15.16 0.60
CA TYR A 95 -24.08 -15.35 -0.45
C TYR A 95 -23.93 -16.74 -1.07
N GLU A 96 -25.04 -17.38 -1.45
CA GLU A 96 -25.02 -18.69 -2.11
C GLU A 96 -24.31 -18.64 -3.48
N ALA A 97 -24.58 -17.59 -4.27
CA ALA A 97 -23.97 -17.35 -5.58
C ALA A 97 -24.04 -15.87 -5.98
N ILE A 98 -23.28 -15.50 -7.02
CA ILE A 98 -23.46 -14.22 -7.74
C ILE A 98 -24.88 -14.15 -8.29
N GLY A 99 -25.60 -13.05 -8.01
CA GLY A 99 -26.98 -12.88 -8.46
C GLY A 99 -28.00 -13.79 -7.75
N SER A 100 -27.65 -14.42 -6.63
CA SER A 100 -28.62 -15.06 -5.73
C SER A 100 -29.62 -14.04 -5.14
N ASP A 101 -30.77 -14.49 -4.65
CA ASP A 101 -31.83 -13.61 -4.11
C ASP A 101 -31.30 -12.70 -3.00
N ALA A 102 -30.47 -13.22 -2.09
CA ALA A 102 -29.84 -12.45 -1.02
C ALA A 102 -28.86 -11.38 -1.54
N PHE A 103 -28.12 -11.69 -2.61
CA PHE A 103 -27.21 -10.75 -3.27
C PHE A 103 -27.97 -9.62 -3.96
N ASN A 104 -29.03 -9.97 -4.70
CA ASN A 104 -29.88 -9.00 -5.39
C ASN A 104 -30.69 -8.13 -4.42
N ALA A 105 -31.20 -8.69 -3.32
CA ALA A 105 -31.90 -7.93 -2.29
C ALA A 105 -30.99 -6.89 -1.61
N ASP A 106 -29.74 -7.26 -1.30
CA ASP A 106 -28.75 -6.33 -0.76
C ASP A 106 -28.47 -5.17 -1.74
N LEU A 107 -28.27 -5.45 -3.04
CA LEU A 107 -28.04 -4.40 -4.04
C LEU A 107 -29.27 -3.53 -4.30
N GLN A 108 -30.47 -4.11 -4.35
CA GLN A 108 -31.71 -3.33 -4.45
C GLN A 108 -31.87 -2.39 -3.23
N LYS A 109 -31.58 -2.87 -2.02
CA LYS A 109 -31.64 -2.02 -0.82
C LYS A 109 -30.61 -0.88 -0.89
N VAL A 110 -29.44 -1.10 -1.49
CA VAL A 110 -28.45 -0.03 -1.76
C VAL A 110 -28.98 0.98 -2.80
N GLU A 111 -29.67 0.53 -3.84
CA GLU A 111 -30.33 1.41 -4.82
C GLU A 111 -31.40 2.30 -4.16
N GLU A 112 -32.26 1.72 -3.32
CA GLU A 112 -33.30 2.41 -2.55
C GLU A 112 -32.71 3.42 -1.54
N MET A 113 -31.73 3.01 -0.74
CA MET A 113 -31.02 3.89 0.20
C MET A 113 -30.25 5.01 -0.52
N THR A 114 -29.66 4.73 -1.69
CA THR A 114 -29.00 5.77 -2.50
C THR A 114 -30.00 6.83 -2.98
N ALA A 115 -31.22 6.43 -3.36
CA ALA A 115 -32.28 7.37 -3.73
C ALA A 115 -32.79 8.18 -2.53
N SER A 116 -32.93 7.54 -1.36
CA SER A 116 -33.28 8.21 -0.09
C SER A 116 -32.24 9.25 0.32
N ILE A 117 -30.97 8.84 0.44
CA ILE A 117 -29.84 9.73 0.77
C ILE A 117 -29.76 10.91 -0.21
N LYS A 118 -29.90 10.66 -1.52
CA LYS A 118 -29.90 11.72 -2.54
C LYS A 118 -31.04 12.73 -2.34
N LYS A 119 -32.23 12.25 -1.97
CA LYS A 119 -33.39 13.10 -1.64
C LYS A 119 -33.15 13.90 -0.35
N ALA A 120 -32.65 13.26 0.70
CA ALA A 120 -32.30 13.91 1.97
C ALA A 120 -31.26 15.02 1.76
N CYS A 121 -30.14 14.70 1.11
CA CYS A 121 -29.07 15.64 0.78
C CYS A 121 -29.49 16.77 -0.17
N SER A 122 -30.55 16.61 -0.98
CA SER A 122 -31.06 17.69 -1.83
C SER A 122 -31.67 18.87 -1.06
N SER A 123 -31.96 18.70 0.23
CA SER A 123 -32.40 19.78 1.12
C SER A 123 -31.25 20.54 1.82
N ILE A 124 -30.01 20.07 1.69
CA ILE A 124 -28.85 20.65 2.37
C ILE A 124 -28.33 21.87 1.59
N SER A 125 -28.53 23.07 2.15
CA SER A 125 -27.87 24.29 1.69
C SER A 125 -26.55 24.51 2.42
N LEU A 126 -25.45 24.63 1.67
CA LEU A 126 -24.15 24.99 2.26
C LEU A 126 -23.96 26.51 2.41
N ASP A 127 -24.95 27.31 2.01
CA ASP A 127 -25.02 28.75 2.29
C ASP A 127 -25.75 29.05 3.62
N ALA A 128 -26.40 28.05 4.22
CA ALA A 128 -27.18 28.15 5.47
C ALA A 128 -26.76 27.08 6.50
N LEU A 129 -25.44 26.95 6.72
CA LEU A 129 -24.84 25.91 7.55
C LEU A 129 -25.11 26.03 9.07
N ASP A 130 -25.59 27.19 9.52
CA ASP A 130 -25.93 27.42 10.93
C ASP A 130 -27.29 26.78 11.29
N ASP A 131 -28.20 26.65 10.32
CA ASP A 131 -29.57 26.12 10.46
C ASP A 131 -29.70 24.65 10.02
N ILE A 132 -28.60 23.95 9.73
CA ILE A 132 -28.66 22.56 9.24
C ILE A 132 -29.11 21.58 10.33
N SER A 133 -30.16 20.81 10.04
CA SER A 133 -30.67 19.78 10.94
C SER A 133 -29.60 18.72 11.22
N VAL A 134 -29.29 18.55 12.51
CA VAL A 134 -28.40 17.48 13.00
C VAL A 134 -29.06 16.13 12.78
N GLU A 135 -30.37 16.05 12.97
CA GLU A 135 -31.19 14.84 12.77
C GLU A 135 -31.11 14.32 11.33
N LEU A 136 -31.12 15.23 10.35
CA LEU A 136 -30.93 14.95 8.92
C LEU A 136 -29.52 14.38 8.64
N LEU A 137 -28.48 14.99 9.20
CA LEU A 137 -27.11 14.48 9.03
C LEU A 137 -26.97 13.08 9.66
N VAL A 138 -27.53 12.89 10.87
CA VAL A 138 -27.51 11.63 11.62
C VAL A 138 -28.30 10.53 10.91
N SER A 139 -29.44 10.84 10.29
CA SER A 139 -30.19 9.86 9.49
C SER A 139 -29.44 9.48 8.21
N VAL A 140 -28.85 10.46 7.51
CA VAL A 140 -28.00 10.21 6.35
C VAL A 140 -26.79 9.34 6.70
N SER A 141 -26.09 9.58 7.81
CA SER A 141 -24.97 8.72 8.24
C SER A 141 -25.41 7.28 8.52
N LYS A 142 -26.53 7.09 9.22
CA LYS A 142 -27.03 5.75 9.58
C LYS A 142 -27.45 4.95 8.33
N GLU A 143 -28.22 5.56 7.43
CA GLU A 143 -28.62 4.95 6.16
C GLU A 143 -27.42 4.69 5.24
N LEU A 144 -26.48 5.65 5.17
CA LEU A 144 -25.23 5.50 4.42
C LEU A 144 -24.38 4.36 4.97
N ASN A 145 -24.23 4.24 6.28
CA ASN A 145 -23.45 3.17 6.92
C ASN A 145 -24.02 1.78 6.60
N GLU A 146 -25.34 1.62 6.55
CA GLU A 146 -25.97 0.37 6.12
C GLU A 146 -25.73 0.11 4.63
N ALA A 147 -25.97 1.09 3.75
CA ALA A 147 -25.72 0.96 2.32
C ALA A 147 -24.27 0.57 2.00
N ILE A 148 -23.32 1.12 2.77
CA ILE A 148 -21.89 0.78 2.68
C ILE A 148 -21.65 -0.68 3.04
N ILE A 149 -22.24 -1.19 4.12
CA ILE A 149 -22.01 -2.56 4.58
C ILE A 149 -22.51 -3.57 3.55
N LEU A 150 -23.70 -3.35 2.97
CA LEU A 150 -24.27 -4.23 1.95
C LEU A 150 -23.46 -4.17 0.65
N LEU A 151 -23.17 -2.96 0.14
CA LEU A 151 -22.40 -2.78 -1.09
C LEU A 151 -20.97 -3.33 -0.98
N ALA A 152 -20.34 -3.19 0.19
CA ALA A 152 -19.04 -3.75 0.48
C ALA A 152 -19.04 -5.28 0.49
N ASN A 153 -20.06 -5.92 1.06
CA ASN A 153 -20.17 -7.37 1.09
C ASN A 153 -20.31 -7.95 -0.32
N ALA A 154 -21.19 -7.35 -1.14
CA ALA A 154 -21.35 -7.70 -2.55
C ALA A 154 -20.06 -7.47 -3.35
N ALA A 155 -19.35 -6.35 -3.11
CA ALA A 155 -18.08 -6.06 -3.77
C ALA A 155 -16.97 -7.06 -3.42
N THR A 156 -16.85 -7.43 -2.13
CA THR A 156 -15.91 -8.46 -1.68
C THR A 156 -16.26 -9.81 -2.32
N PHE A 157 -17.54 -10.19 -2.37
CA PHE A 157 -17.96 -11.46 -2.98
C PHE A 157 -17.62 -11.53 -4.47
N CYS A 158 -18.01 -10.51 -5.26
CA CYS A 158 -17.64 -10.42 -6.68
C CYS A 158 -16.12 -10.41 -6.88
N SER A 159 -15.36 -9.78 -5.98
CA SER A 159 -13.89 -9.76 -6.04
C SER A 159 -13.26 -11.13 -5.76
N CYS A 160 -13.80 -11.88 -4.79
CA CYS A 160 -13.38 -13.23 -4.49
C CYS A 160 -13.62 -14.15 -5.70
N GLU A 161 -14.81 -14.09 -6.30
CA GLU A 161 -15.14 -14.89 -7.49
C GLU A 161 -14.27 -14.55 -8.70
N LEU A 162 -14.00 -13.26 -8.96
CA LEU A 162 -13.07 -12.81 -10.02
C LEU A 162 -11.60 -13.14 -9.71
N SER A 163 -11.25 -13.42 -8.45
CA SER A 163 -9.92 -13.89 -8.09
C SER A 163 -9.75 -15.38 -8.34
N VAL A 164 -10.79 -16.18 -8.09
CA VAL A 164 -10.81 -17.63 -8.39
C VAL A 164 -10.95 -17.89 -9.89
N ASP A 165 -11.80 -17.13 -10.59
CA ASP A 165 -11.96 -17.20 -12.06
C ASP A 165 -12.18 -15.79 -12.66
N GLY A 166 -11.10 -15.19 -13.16
CA GLY A 166 -11.12 -13.90 -13.85
C GLY A 166 -11.90 -13.90 -15.18
N THR A 167 -12.36 -15.07 -15.65
CA THR A 167 -13.25 -15.21 -16.81
C THR A 167 -14.73 -15.24 -16.43
N ASN A 168 -15.11 -15.26 -15.14
CA ASN A 168 -16.49 -15.28 -14.67
C ASN A 168 -17.29 -14.02 -15.07
N ASP A 169 -18.02 -14.09 -16.19
CA ASP A 169 -18.76 -12.96 -16.76
C ASP A 169 -19.92 -12.47 -15.89
N ALA A 170 -20.55 -13.34 -15.09
CA ALA A 170 -21.58 -12.92 -14.14
C ALA A 170 -20.98 -12.03 -13.05
N ALA A 171 -19.83 -12.43 -12.48
CA ALA A 171 -19.12 -11.63 -11.49
C ALA A 171 -18.58 -10.32 -12.08
N LYS A 172 -18.18 -10.29 -13.37
CA LYS A 172 -17.83 -9.02 -14.07
C LYS A 172 -19.03 -8.09 -14.19
N GLY A 173 -20.20 -8.61 -14.55
CA GLY A 173 -21.44 -7.86 -14.69
C GLY A 173 -21.86 -7.20 -13.37
N GLU A 174 -21.99 -7.99 -12.30
CA GLU A 174 -22.37 -7.46 -10.99
C GLU A 174 -21.27 -6.57 -10.37
N MET A 175 -19.97 -6.83 -10.63
CA MET A 175 -18.90 -5.90 -10.26
C MET A 175 -19.04 -4.54 -10.96
N ALA A 176 -19.49 -4.49 -12.22
CA ALA A 176 -19.78 -3.23 -12.90
C ALA A 176 -20.98 -2.50 -12.27
N ARG A 177 -22.06 -3.22 -11.92
CA ARG A 177 -23.21 -2.66 -11.18
C ARG A 177 -22.79 -2.11 -9.81
N VAL A 178 -22.07 -2.88 -9.01
CA VAL A 178 -21.51 -2.47 -7.71
C VAL A 178 -20.70 -1.17 -7.81
N ARG A 179 -19.85 -1.04 -8.84
CA ARG A 179 -19.07 0.19 -9.09
C ARG A 179 -19.95 1.38 -9.46
N ALA A 180 -21.00 1.18 -10.26
CA ALA A 180 -21.95 2.23 -10.59
C ALA A 180 -22.74 2.71 -9.37
N LEU A 181 -23.25 1.77 -8.55
CA LEU A 181 -23.96 2.07 -7.30
C LEU A 181 -23.07 2.84 -6.31
N SER A 182 -21.80 2.47 -6.19
CA SER A 182 -20.82 3.21 -5.38
C SER A 182 -20.66 4.66 -5.81
N SER A 183 -20.52 4.90 -7.13
CA SER A 183 -20.40 6.27 -7.65
C SER A 183 -21.67 7.07 -7.34
N SER A 184 -22.85 6.48 -7.51
CA SER A 184 -24.14 7.10 -7.15
C SER A 184 -24.28 7.36 -5.64
N LEU A 185 -23.90 6.43 -4.77
CA LEU A 185 -23.93 6.57 -3.31
C LEU A 185 -22.94 7.65 -2.82
N THR A 186 -21.77 7.71 -3.44
CA THR A 186 -20.75 8.75 -3.19
C THR A 186 -21.26 10.14 -3.61
N GLN A 187 -21.85 10.26 -4.79
CA GLN A 187 -22.45 11.52 -5.26
C GLN A 187 -23.65 11.95 -4.41
N ALA A 188 -24.49 10.99 -3.98
CA ALA A 188 -25.68 11.24 -3.16
C ALA A 188 -25.34 11.78 -1.76
N SER A 189 -24.26 11.29 -1.15
CA SER A 189 -23.84 11.62 0.22
C SER A 189 -22.87 12.82 0.32
N GLN A 190 -22.21 13.20 -0.78
CA GLN A 190 -21.24 14.30 -0.82
C GLN A 190 -21.74 15.62 -0.19
N PRO A 191 -23.00 16.08 -0.35
CA PRO A 191 -23.47 17.33 0.28
C PRO A 191 -23.46 17.28 1.81
N ALA A 192 -23.90 16.16 2.42
CA ALA A 192 -23.89 15.99 3.87
C ALA A 192 -22.46 15.96 4.44
N ALA A 193 -21.53 15.28 3.74
CA ALA A 193 -20.14 15.22 4.16
C ALA A 193 -19.40 16.57 4.02
N LEU A 194 -19.74 17.38 3.00
CA LEU A 194 -19.25 18.76 2.90
C LEU A 194 -19.87 19.66 3.98
N ALA A 195 -21.16 19.53 4.27
CA ALA A 195 -21.82 20.27 5.35
C ALA A 195 -21.17 19.98 6.70
N LEU A 196 -20.97 18.71 7.04
CA LEU A 196 -20.36 18.29 8.30
C LEU A 196 -18.88 18.70 8.44
N ARG A 197 -18.18 18.96 7.32
CA ARG A 197 -16.85 19.58 7.33
C ARG A 197 -16.90 21.09 7.58
N LEU A 198 -17.89 21.78 7.03
CA LEU A 198 -17.95 23.25 6.98
C LEU A 198 -18.76 23.90 8.11
N CYS A 199 -19.76 23.21 8.67
CA CYS A 199 -20.72 23.75 9.64
C CYS A 199 -20.07 24.27 10.94
N PRO A 200 -20.78 25.05 11.76
CA PRO A 200 -20.31 25.47 13.09
C PRO A 200 -19.86 24.30 13.96
N ASP A 201 -18.98 24.58 14.92
CA ASP A 201 -18.45 23.54 15.82
C ASP A 201 -19.54 23.02 16.79
N SER A 202 -20.55 23.84 17.10
CA SER A 202 -21.76 23.44 17.82
C SER A 202 -22.60 22.38 17.09
N VAL A 203 -22.77 22.53 15.77
CA VAL A 203 -23.49 21.57 14.92
C VAL A 203 -22.70 20.25 14.82
N ALA A 204 -21.37 20.34 14.67
CA ALA A 204 -20.51 19.16 14.63
C ALA A 204 -20.51 18.38 15.95
N GLU A 205 -20.40 19.05 17.10
CA GLU A 205 -20.47 18.39 18.40
C GLU A 205 -21.86 17.80 18.69
N ALA A 206 -22.94 18.46 18.28
CA ALA A 206 -24.28 17.91 18.36
C ALA A 206 -24.44 16.63 17.51
N TYR A 207 -23.88 16.61 16.30
CA TYR A 207 -23.82 15.40 15.46
C TYR A 207 -23.00 14.29 16.10
N ILE A 208 -21.78 14.58 16.55
CA ILE A 208 -20.87 13.59 17.13
C ILE A 208 -21.46 13.00 18.42
N LYS A 209 -22.25 13.75 19.19
CA LYS A 209 -22.97 13.23 20.36
C LYS A 209 -23.94 12.09 20.01
N GLU A 210 -24.60 12.17 18.85
CA GLU A 210 -25.57 11.17 18.37
C GLU A 210 -24.92 10.03 17.55
N VAL A 211 -23.68 10.22 17.09
CA VAL A 211 -22.85 9.22 16.37
C VAL A 211 -21.39 9.26 16.88
N PRO A 212 -21.12 8.85 18.14
CA PRO A 212 -19.81 9.06 18.77
C PRO A 212 -18.66 8.27 18.12
N SER A 213 -18.96 7.15 17.47
CA SER A 213 -17.99 6.35 16.71
C SER A 213 -17.44 7.07 15.46
N GLU A 214 -18.12 8.12 14.98
CA GLU A 214 -17.62 8.94 13.87
C GLU A 214 -16.72 10.11 14.32
N ARG A 215 -16.59 10.39 15.63
CA ARG A 215 -15.85 11.54 16.19
C ARG A 215 -14.54 11.81 15.46
N PHE A 216 -13.63 10.82 15.44
CA PHE A 216 -12.32 10.98 14.82
C PHE A 216 -12.41 11.30 13.32
N SER A 217 -13.32 10.66 12.59
CA SER A 217 -13.45 10.88 11.13
C SER A 217 -13.96 12.29 10.81
N VAL A 218 -14.87 12.81 11.64
CA VAL A 218 -15.41 14.17 11.53
C VAL A 218 -14.35 15.20 11.92
N GLU A 219 -13.76 15.07 13.10
CA GLU A 219 -12.69 15.96 13.59
C GLU A 219 -11.51 16.00 12.62
N HIS A 220 -11.07 14.82 12.13
CA HIS A 220 -9.99 14.74 11.15
C HIS A 220 -10.36 15.43 9.85
N SER A 221 -11.55 15.17 9.26
CA SER A 221 -11.96 15.88 8.02
C SER A 221 -12.09 17.39 8.22
N ARG A 222 -12.49 17.85 9.40
CA ARG A 222 -12.57 19.27 9.78
C ARG A 222 -11.20 19.94 9.93
N LYS A 223 -10.08 19.20 10.03
CA LYS A 223 -8.71 19.73 9.88
C LYS A 223 -8.45 20.34 8.47
N LEU A 224 -9.37 20.15 7.51
CA LEU A 224 -9.34 20.78 6.18
C LEU A 224 -10.34 21.94 6.01
N LYS A 225 -11.07 22.34 7.07
CA LYS A 225 -12.16 23.33 7.01
C LYS A 225 -11.68 24.72 6.54
N ASP A 226 -10.49 25.14 6.94
CA ASP A 226 -9.88 26.43 6.56
C ASP A 226 -9.54 26.51 5.06
N GLN A 227 -9.13 25.39 4.47
CA GLN A 227 -8.67 25.24 3.10
C GLN A 227 -9.69 24.57 2.16
N THR A 228 -10.93 24.38 2.62
CA THR A 228 -12.06 23.96 1.77
C THR A 228 -12.63 25.18 1.06
N LEU A 229 -12.82 25.09 -0.25
CA LEU A 229 -13.31 26.18 -1.10
C LEU A 229 -14.84 26.34 -0.98
N SER A 230 -15.44 27.29 -1.70
CA SER A 230 -16.90 27.39 -1.74
C SER A 230 -17.53 26.18 -2.46
N LEU A 231 -18.80 25.88 -2.20
CA LEU A 231 -19.48 24.76 -2.87
C LEU A 231 -19.44 24.85 -4.41
N PRO A 232 -19.66 26.01 -5.06
CA PRO A 232 -19.50 26.12 -6.50
C PRO A 232 -18.08 25.77 -7.00
N GLU A 233 -17.04 26.12 -6.24
CA GLU A 233 -15.65 25.82 -6.59
C GLU A 233 -15.32 24.33 -6.39
N GLU A 234 -15.70 23.73 -5.25
CA GLU A 234 -15.49 22.29 -5.01
C GLU A 234 -16.27 21.44 -6.03
N ASN A 235 -17.53 21.80 -6.33
CA ASN A 235 -18.32 21.15 -7.37
C ASN A 235 -17.70 21.31 -8.76
N LEU A 236 -17.18 22.50 -9.10
CA LEU A 236 -16.52 22.76 -10.38
C LEU A 236 -15.23 21.95 -10.52
N ILE A 237 -14.41 21.88 -9.47
CA ILE A 237 -13.21 21.03 -9.42
C ILE A 237 -13.60 19.55 -9.55
N THR A 238 -14.64 19.11 -8.85
CA THR A 238 -15.17 17.74 -8.94
C THR A 238 -15.67 17.42 -10.35
N ALA A 239 -16.38 18.32 -11.02
CA ALA A 239 -16.89 18.14 -12.38
C ALA A 239 -15.81 18.27 -13.47
N LEU A 240 -14.79 19.14 -13.32
CA LEU A 240 -13.73 19.31 -14.31
C LEU A 240 -12.60 18.27 -14.19
N SER A 241 -12.46 17.61 -13.03
CA SER A 241 -11.48 16.52 -12.83
C SER A 241 -11.73 15.32 -13.76
N VAL A 242 -12.95 15.23 -14.28
CA VAL A 242 -13.57 14.14 -15.01
C VAL A 242 -12.85 13.91 -16.35
N ASP A 243 -13.00 14.87 -17.26
CA ASP A 243 -12.31 14.93 -18.55
C ASP A 243 -10.93 15.64 -18.44
N GLY A 244 -10.57 16.10 -17.23
CA GLY A 244 -9.30 16.75 -16.91
C GLY A 244 -8.34 15.80 -16.18
N LEU A 245 -8.22 15.96 -14.85
CA LEU A 245 -7.28 15.23 -13.99
C LEU A 245 -7.27 13.71 -14.22
N SER A 246 -8.45 13.08 -14.32
CA SER A 246 -8.61 11.63 -14.45
C SER A 246 -8.24 11.13 -15.84
N SER A 247 -8.52 11.92 -16.89
CA SER A 247 -8.12 11.57 -18.26
C SER A 247 -6.61 11.47 -18.45
N TRP A 248 -5.81 12.23 -17.70
CA TRP A 248 -4.33 12.11 -17.73
C TRP A 248 -3.82 10.79 -17.14
N ASN A 249 -4.51 10.25 -16.13
CA ASN A 249 -4.26 8.92 -15.60
C ASN A 249 -4.72 7.85 -16.61
N GLN A 250 -5.92 7.99 -17.17
CA GLN A 250 -6.46 7.07 -18.16
C GLN A 250 -5.60 6.99 -19.43
N LEU A 251 -5.04 8.13 -19.89
CA LEU A 251 -4.12 8.19 -21.02
C LEU A 251 -2.84 7.39 -20.76
N HIS A 252 -2.21 7.57 -19.58
CA HIS A 252 -1.02 6.80 -19.18
C HIS A 252 -1.34 5.30 -19.12
N SER A 253 -2.44 4.92 -18.46
CA SER A 253 -2.85 3.51 -18.35
C SER A 253 -3.21 2.89 -19.70
N SER A 254 -3.82 3.65 -20.61
CA SER A 254 -4.12 3.20 -21.98
C SER A 254 -2.84 2.94 -22.78
N ILE A 255 -1.88 3.87 -22.70
CA ILE A 255 -0.56 3.73 -23.33
C ILE A 255 0.19 2.51 -22.77
N ALA A 256 0.16 2.29 -21.45
CA ALA A 256 0.75 1.12 -20.81
C ALA A 256 0.07 -0.21 -21.21
N ALA A 257 -1.23 -0.19 -21.52
CA ALA A 257 -2.00 -1.36 -21.90
C ALA A 257 -1.85 -1.74 -23.39
N THR A 258 -1.50 -0.79 -24.27
CA THR A 258 -1.42 -1.02 -25.73
C THR A 258 -0.01 -1.01 -26.31
N MET A 259 1.02 -0.58 -25.58
CA MET A 259 2.39 -0.60 -26.10
C MET A 259 3.01 -2.00 -26.10
N GLU A 260 3.84 -2.26 -27.11
CA GLU A 260 4.66 -3.47 -27.20
C GLU A 260 6.11 -3.17 -26.80
N CYS A 261 6.65 -4.00 -25.90
CA CYS A 261 8.08 -4.09 -25.61
C CYS A 261 8.74 -5.05 -26.60
N ASP A 262 10.02 -4.81 -26.91
CA ASP A 262 10.88 -5.73 -27.63
C ASP A 262 11.85 -6.39 -26.64
N VAL A 263 11.69 -7.70 -26.43
CA VAL A 263 12.49 -8.46 -25.46
C VAL A 263 13.27 -9.51 -26.24
N GLY A 264 14.52 -9.20 -26.58
CA GLY A 264 15.39 -10.10 -27.35
C GLY A 264 14.88 -10.42 -28.76
N GLY A 265 14.03 -9.57 -29.36
CA GLY A 265 13.34 -9.81 -30.62
C GLY A 265 11.91 -10.36 -30.49
N GLU A 266 11.47 -10.79 -29.30
CA GLU A 266 10.05 -11.12 -29.07
C GLU A 266 9.25 -9.85 -28.77
N LYS A 267 8.14 -9.63 -29.49
CA LYS A 267 7.17 -8.57 -29.19
C LYS A 267 6.18 -9.02 -28.13
N MET A 268 6.03 -8.24 -27.07
CA MET A 268 5.08 -8.54 -25.99
C MET A 268 4.59 -7.29 -25.26
N GLY A 269 3.37 -7.33 -24.72
CA GLY A 269 2.85 -6.24 -23.88
C GLY A 269 3.61 -6.08 -22.56
N VAL A 270 3.59 -4.85 -22.01
CA VAL A 270 4.37 -4.44 -20.82
C VAL A 270 4.24 -5.41 -19.65
N ALA A 271 3.06 -5.98 -19.41
CA ALA A 271 2.83 -6.92 -18.31
C ALA A 271 3.67 -8.22 -18.42
N LYS A 272 3.83 -8.78 -19.64
CA LYS A 272 4.68 -9.96 -19.86
C LYS A 272 6.16 -9.57 -19.70
N ALA A 273 6.59 -8.46 -20.31
CA ALA A 273 7.95 -7.97 -20.19
C ALA A 273 8.34 -7.67 -18.72
N ALA A 274 7.44 -7.07 -17.94
CA ALA A 274 7.69 -6.74 -16.54
C ALA A 274 7.80 -7.98 -15.63
N ALA A 275 7.16 -9.10 -15.99
CA ALA A 275 7.32 -10.36 -15.27
C ALA A 275 8.73 -10.97 -15.49
N LEU A 276 9.29 -10.83 -16.70
CA LEU A 276 10.63 -11.30 -17.05
C LEU A 276 11.77 -10.55 -16.33
N LEU A 277 11.48 -9.43 -15.65
CA LEU A 277 12.44 -8.77 -14.75
C LEU A 277 12.79 -9.63 -13.52
N ALA A 278 11.96 -10.62 -13.17
CA ALA A 278 12.21 -11.57 -12.09
C ALA A 278 12.65 -12.97 -12.60
N ASP A 279 12.98 -13.09 -13.89
CA ASP A 279 13.49 -14.35 -14.45
C ASP A 279 14.86 -14.72 -13.84
N PRO A 280 15.18 -16.01 -13.62
CA PRO A 280 16.52 -16.44 -13.21
C PRO A 280 17.64 -16.04 -14.18
N ASP A 281 17.38 -15.98 -15.49
CA ASP A 281 18.39 -15.63 -16.49
C ASP A 281 18.68 -14.11 -16.53
N ALA A 282 19.97 -13.77 -16.58
CA ALA A 282 20.44 -12.39 -16.62
C ALA A 282 20.21 -11.71 -17.98
N GLU A 283 20.37 -12.44 -19.09
CA GLU A 283 20.16 -11.87 -20.43
C GLU A 283 18.66 -11.57 -20.66
N THR A 284 17.78 -12.46 -20.21
CA THR A 284 16.32 -12.28 -20.22
C THR A 284 15.89 -11.06 -19.41
N ARG A 285 16.37 -10.88 -18.17
CA ARG A 285 16.08 -9.66 -17.36
C ARG A 285 16.58 -8.38 -18.04
N GLU A 286 17.81 -8.39 -18.55
CA GLU A 286 18.46 -7.24 -19.18
C GLU A 286 17.74 -6.82 -20.47
N ASN A 287 17.35 -7.79 -21.31
CA ASN A 287 16.53 -7.58 -22.49
C ASN A 287 15.13 -7.07 -22.14
N ALA A 288 14.50 -7.60 -21.08
CA ALA A 288 13.19 -7.14 -20.62
C ALA A 288 13.21 -5.69 -20.13
N TRP A 289 14.22 -5.31 -19.34
CA TRP A 289 14.41 -3.94 -18.87
C TRP A 289 14.62 -2.95 -20.01
N LYS A 290 15.52 -3.28 -20.96
CA LYS A 290 15.77 -2.46 -22.15
C LYS A 290 14.53 -2.34 -23.04
N GLY A 291 13.79 -3.43 -23.23
CA GLY A 291 12.55 -3.46 -24.00
C GLY A 291 11.46 -2.55 -23.43
N ILE A 292 11.29 -2.55 -22.10
CA ILE A 292 10.37 -1.65 -21.38
C ILE A 292 10.80 -0.19 -21.53
N ASN A 293 12.07 0.12 -21.30
CA ASN A 293 12.56 1.50 -21.35
C ASN A 293 12.61 2.07 -22.77
N GLN A 294 12.85 1.25 -23.79
CA GLN A 294 12.75 1.66 -25.19
C GLN A 294 11.29 1.90 -25.62
N ALA A 295 10.34 1.08 -25.15
CA ALA A 295 8.91 1.30 -25.41
C ALA A 295 8.43 2.62 -24.75
N TRP A 296 8.74 2.84 -23.47
CA TRP A 296 8.41 4.09 -22.79
C TRP A 296 9.14 5.31 -23.37
N THR A 297 10.35 5.16 -23.91
CA THR A 297 11.07 6.25 -24.61
C THR A 297 10.30 6.72 -25.85
N THR A 298 9.64 5.82 -26.59
CA THR A 298 8.75 6.18 -27.70
C THR A 298 7.53 6.99 -27.24
N HIS A 299 7.06 6.76 -26.00
CA HIS A 299 5.89 7.44 -25.42
C HIS A 299 6.23 8.57 -24.43
N GLN A 300 7.51 8.96 -24.30
CA GLN A 300 7.99 9.82 -23.21
C GLN A 300 7.30 11.20 -23.17
N GLU A 301 6.98 11.80 -24.33
CA GLU A 301 6.25 13.08 -24.38
C GLU A 301 4.81 12.98 -23.83
N ALA A 302 4.12 11.88 -24.11
CA ALA A 302 2.76 11.65 -23.60
C ALA A 302 2.74 11.33 -22.10
N ALA A 303 3.74 10.59 -21.62
CA ALA A 303 3.96 10.38 -20.19
C ALA A 303 4.28 11.72 -19.49
N ALA A 304 5.22 12.51 -20.02
CA ALA A 304 5.58 13.81 -19.45
C ALA A 304 4.37 14.76 -19.42
N ALA A 305 3.55 14.79 -20.47
CA ALA A 305 2.31 15.56 -20.51
C ALA A 305 1.30 15.13 -19.44
N SER A 306 1.13 13.83 -19.20
CA SER A 306 0.30 13.28 -18.12
C SER A 306 0.78 13.77 -16.73
N LEU A 307 2.06 13.55 -16.40
CA LEU A 307 2.63 13.95 -15.10
C LEU A 307 2.61 15.47 -14.89
N ASN A 308 2.98 16.25 -15.92
CA ASN A 308 2.95 17.71 -15.90
C ASN A 308 1.54 18.28 -15.63
N SER A 309 0.51 17.59 -16.11
CA SER A 309 -0.88 18.01 -15.99
C SER A 309 -1.51 17.57 -14.67
N ILE A 310 -1.25 16.34 -14.20
CA ILE A 310 -1.66 15.86 -12.86
C ILE A 310 -1.04 16.74 -11.76
N THR A 311 0.29 16.94 -11.80
CA THR A 311 0.98 17.77 -10.81
C THR A 311 0.64 19.26 -10.98
N GLY A 312 0.34 19.71 -12.21
CA GLY A 312 -0.16 21.06 -12.47
C GLY A 312 -1.55 21.33 -11.86
N TRP A 313 -2.47 20.36 -11.97
CA TRP A 313 -3.79 20.41 -11.33
C TRP A 313 -3.66 20.52 -9.81
N ARG A 314 -2.78 19.70 -9.20
CA ARG A 314 -2.47 19.75 -7.76
C ARG A 314 -1.92 21.12 -7.36
N ALA A 315 -1.00 21.70 -8.13
CA ALA A 315 -0.41 23.00 -7.85
C ALA A 315 -1.45 24.15 -7.87
N GLU A 316 -2.29 24.26 -8.91
CA GLU A 316 -3.34 25.31 -8.95
C GLU A 316 -4.40 25.07 -7.87
N THR A 317 -4.79 23.82 -7.61
CA THR A 317 -5.72 23.49 -6.51
C THR A 317 -5.15 23.94 -5.17
N ASN A 318 -3.90 23.57 -4.86
CA ASN A 318 -3.24 23.96 -3.60
C ASN A 318 -3.07 25.48 -3.50
N LYS A 319 -2.81 26.18 -4.61
CA LYS A 319 -2.78 27.64 -4.66
C LYS A 319 -4.14 28.25 -4.27
N ARG A 320 -5.26 27.79 -4.84
CA ARG A 320 -6.60 28.27 -4.45
C ARG A 320 -6.93 27.98 -2.98
N ARG A 321 -6.57 26.78 -2.52
CA ARG A 321 -6.70 26.41 -1.11
C ARG A 321 -5.82 27.27 -0.19
N SER A 322 -4.67 27.74 -0.67
CA SER A 322 -3.80 28.69 0.05
C SER A 322 -4.37 30.12 0.08
N GLU A 323 -4.90 30.60 -1.06
CA GLU A 323 -5.63 31.87 -1.16
C GLU A 323 -6.81 31.92 -0.18
N LYS A 324 -7.55 30.81 -0.07
CA LYS A 324 -8.68 30.63 0.86
C LYS A 324 -8.27 30.55 2.33
N ALA A 325 -7.21 29.80 2.65
CA ALA A 325 -6.78 29.56 4.04
C ALA A 325 -5.89 30.66 4.64
N GLY A 326 -5.40 31.61 3.83
CA GLY A 326 -4.47 32.66 4.29
C GLY A 326 -3.06 32.17 4.64
N ARG A 327 -2.75 30.90 4.34
CA ARG A 327 -1.46 30.22 4.57
C ARG A 327 -1.09 29.40 3.33
N LYS A 328 0.20 29.08 3.13
CA LYS A 328 0.56 28.11 2.09
C LYS A 328 0.06 26.71 2.50
N VAL A 329 -0.70 26.08 1.61
CA VAL A 329 -0.96 24.63 1.61
C VAL A 329 0.21 23.95 0.89
N HIS A 330 0.93 23.07 1.57
CA HIS A 330 2.09 22.38 1.01
C HIS A 330 1.65 21.26 0.05
N TYR A 331 2.49 20.93 -0.94
CA TYR A 331 2.25 19.79 -1.82
C TYR A 331 2.14 18.43 -1.10
N LEU A 332 2.65 18.35 0.14
CA LEU A 332 2.55 17.17 1.01
C LEU A 332 1.25 17.11 1.83
N ASP A 333 0.56 18.23 2.07
CA ASP A 333 -0.51 18.32 3.09
C ASP A 333 -1.64 17.29 2.85
N SER A 334 -2.03 17.09 1.60
CA SER A 334 -3.03 16.10 1.20
C SER A 334 -2.58 14.65 1.48
N ALA A 335 -1.29 14.36 1.27
CA ALA A 335 -0.72 13.03 1.51
C ALA A 335 -0.52 12.76 3.02
N LEU A 336 -0.02 13.74 3.76
CA LEU A 336 0.13 13.70 5.22
C LEU A 336 -1.24 13.54 5.92
N HIS A 337 -2.24 14.32 5.50
CA HIS A 337 -3.61 14.19 5.98
C HIS A 337 -4.21 12.81 5.68
N SER A 338 -4.00 12.29 4.46
CA SER A 338 -4.51 10.96 4.06
C SER A 338 -3.83 9.82 4.82
N ASN A 339 -2.58 10.00 5.25
CA ASN A 339 -1.81 9.05 6.05
C ASN A 339 -1.87 9.33 7.56
N ARG A 340 -2.71 10.29 8.00
CA ARG A 340 -2.92 10.68 9.40
C ARG A 340 -1.62 10.87 10.18
N MET A 341 -0.71 11.70 9.64
CA MET A 341 0.61 11.92 10.23
C MET A 341 1.11 13.36 10.03
N THR A 342 2.05 13.81 10.86
CA THR A 342 2.68 15.13 10.73
C THR A 342 3.83 15.13 9.73
N LYS A 343 4.20 16.33 9.21
CA LYS A 343 5.40 16.48 8.39
C LYS A 343 6.68 16.12 9.18
N LYS A 344 6.73 16.41 10.49
CA LYS A 344 7.91 16.09 11.31
C LYS A 344 8.11 14.58 11.43
N SER A 345 7.04 13.80 11.57
CA SER A 345 7.12 12.33 11.56
C SER A 345 7.68 11.80 10.24
N LEU A 346 7.29 12.41 9.12
CA LEU A 346 7.88 12.11 7.80
C LEU A 346 9.35 12.52 7.72
N ASP A 347 9.70 13.72 8.20
CA ASP A 347 11.07 14.24 8.18
C ASP A 347 12.03 13.41 9.06
N ALA A 348 11.57 12.98 10.24
CA ALA A 348 12.33 12.12 11.15
C ALA A 348 12.57 10.71 10.57
N MET A 349 11.54 10.12 9.95
CA MET A 349 11.66 8.86 9.21
C MET A 349 12.64 9.00 8.04
N MET A 350 12.48 10.02 7.20
CA MET A 350 13.33 10.23 6.02
C MET A 350 14.78 10.57 6.38
N LEU A 351 15.03 11.24 7.51
CA LEU A 351 16.37 11.44 8.07
C LEU A 351 17.03 10.10 8.41
N ALA A 352 16.35 9.26 9.20
CA ALA A 352 16.88 7.96 9.58
C ALA A 352 17.11 7.05 8.35
N VAL A 353 16.26 7.15 7.33
CA VAL A 353 16.43 6.41 6.06
C VAL A 353 17.61 6.95 5.22
N ASP A 354 17.87 8.26 5.18
CA ASP A 354 19.05 8.83 4.51
C ASP A 354 20.36 8.49 5.24
N GLU A 355 20.32 8.41 6.59
CA GLU A 355 21.39 7.86 7.42
C GLU A 355 21.64 6.36 7.12
N ALA A 356 20.58 5.57 6.94
CA ALA A 356 20.65 4.14 6.67
C ALA A 356 20.93 3.76 5.21
N ARG A 357 20.94 4.71 4.26
CA ARG A 357 21.23 4.45 2.84
C ARG A 357 22.46 3.56 2.58
N PRO A 358 23.61 3.71 3.28
CA PRO A 358 24.77 2.83 3.05
C PRO A 358 24.49 1.35 3.36
N LEU A 359 23.53 1.04 4.25
CA LEU A 359 23.11 -0.32 4.55
C LEU A 359 22.39 -0.97 3.37
N ALA A 360 21.51 -0.23 2.69
CA ALA A 360 20.82 -0.70 1.49
C ALA A 360 21.79 -0.84 0.30
N GLN A 361 22.76 0.06 0.19
CA GLN A 361 23.84 -0.05 -0.80
C GLN A 361 24.75 -1.27 -0.52
N ARG A 362 25.01 -1.60 0.75
CA ARG A 362 25.70 -2.84 1.16
C ARG A 362 24.87 -4.07 0.78
N ALA A 363 23.58 -4.11 1.13
CA ALA A 363 22.67 -5.20 0.78
C ALA A 363 22.68 -5.50 -0.74
N LEU A 364 22.61 -4.45 -1.57
CA LEU A 364 22.65 -4.58 -3.02
C LEU A 364 24.01 -5.08 -3.55
N LYS A 365 25.14 -4.60 -2.98
CA LYS A 365 26.48 -5.12 -3.32
C LYS A 365 26.66 -6.59 -2.93
N LEU A 366 26.05 -7.04 -1.83
CA LEU A 366 26.04 -8.45 -1.42
C LEU A 366 25.20 -9.31 -2.38
N GLN A 367 24.04 -8.82 -2.83
CA GLN A 367 23.28 -9.45 -3.91
C GLN A 367 24.10 -9.55 -5.21
N ALA A 368 24.82 -8.49 -5.58
CA ALA A 368 25.71 -8.49 -6.75
C ALA A 368 26.87 -9.50 -6.62
N LYS A 369 27.44 -9.67 -5.42
CA LYS A 369 28.46 -10.71 -5.16
C LYS A 369 27.87 -12.12 -5.31
N ALA A 370 26.72 -12.40 -4.68
CA ALA A 370 26.11 -13.73 -4.70
C ALA A 370 25.63 -14.15 -6.11
N LEU A 371 25.24 -13.19 -6.96
CA LEU A 371 24.96 -13.42 -8.39
C LEU A 371 26.23 -13.51 -9.26
N GLY A 372 27.44 -13.38 -8.70
CA GLY A 372 28.70 -13.45 -9.44
C GLY A 372 28.98 -12.25 -10.36
N LEU A 373 28.30 -11.12 -10.17
CA LEU A 373 28.34 -9.98 -11.09
C LEU A 373 29.60 -9.08 -10.95
N GLU A 374 30.53 -9.40 -10.05
CA GLU A 374 31.71 -8.57 -9.73
C GLU A 374 31.37 -7.10 -9.39
N GLY A 375 30.17 -6.85 -8.83
CA GLY A 375 29.66 -5.50 -8.55
C GLY A 375 29.01 -4.77 -9.74
N LYS A 376 28.94 -5.39 -10.93
CA LYS A 376 28.36 -4.81 -12.16
C LYS A 376 26.83 -4.93 -12.19
N MET A 377 26.16 -4.47 -11.14
CA MET A 377 24.71 -4.60 -11.01
C MET A 377 23.99 -3.47 -11.76
N THR A 378 23.09 -3.82 -12.67
CA THR A 378 22.24 -2.89 -13.44
C THR A 378 20.82 -2.82 -12.84
N PRO A 379 19.98 -1.83 -13.19
CA PRO A 379 18.58 -1.79 -12.76
C PRO A 379 17.79 -3.06 -13.09
N ALA A 380 18.14 -3.77 -14.17
CA ALA A 380 17.55 -5.06 -14.54
C ALA A 380 17.77 -6.18 -13.50
N HIS A 381 18.78 -6.04 -12.63
CA HIS A 381 19.10 -7.02 -11.60
C HIS A 381 18.36 -6.80 -10.27
N LEU A 382 17.66 -5.68 -10.09
CA LEU A 382 16.96 -5.32 -8.84
C LEU A 382 15.82 -6.28 -8.45
N MET A 383 15.33 -7.07 -9.39
CA MET A 383 14.24 -8.04 -9.18
C MET A 383 14.72 -9.50 -9.31
N ALA A 384 16.03 -9.74 -9.41
CA ALA A 384 16.59 -11.08 -9.59
C ALA A 384 16.24 -12.01 -8.41
N PRO A 385 15.93 -13.30 -8.67
CA PRO A 385 15.76 -14.29 -7.62
C PRO A 385 17.10 -14.62 -6.93
N PRO A 386 17.09 -15.20 -5.71
CA PRO A 386 18.31 -15.68 -5.08
C PRO A 386 18.99 -16.75 -5.93
N PRO A 387 20.34 -16.83 -5.93
CA PRO A 387 21.07 -17.84 -6.68
C PRO A 387 20.74 -19.25 -6.17
N THR A 388 20.33 -20.15 -7.08
CA THR A 388 20.04 -21.54 -6.76
C THR A 388 21.32 -22.29 -6.43
N ALA A 389 21.42 -22.87 -5.23
CA ALA A 389 22.58 -23.68 -4.85
C ALA A 389 22.70 -24.93 -5.76
N PRO A 390 23.90 -25.29 -6.25
CA PRO A 390 24.09 -26.50 -7.06
C PRO A 390 23.66 -27.78 -6.32
N GLY A 391 22.66 -28.48 -6.84
CA GLY A 391 22.06 -29.65 -6.18
C GLY A 391 21.15 -29.33 -4.98
N GLY A 392 20.87 -28.04 -4.72
CA GLY A 392 19.96 -27.59 -3.68
C GLY A 392 18.53 -28.02 -3.98
N LYS A 393 17.93 -28.77 -3.05
CA LYS A 393 16.49 -29.06 -3.07
C LYS A 393 15.74 -27.83 -2.60
N THR A 394 14.75 -27.37 -3.37
CA THR A 394 13.77 -26.40 -2.86
C THR A 394 12.94 -27.11 -1.79
N LEU A 395 13.13 -26.75 -0.51
CA LEU A 395 12.32 -27.31 0.57
C LEU A 395 10.84 -26.94 0.32
N SER A 396 9.99 -27.96 0.38
CA SER A 396 8.59 -27.89 0.02
C SER A 396 7.75 -28.22 1.25
N VAL A 397 6.91 -27.26 1.64
CA VAL A 397 6.09 -27.28 2.85
C VAL A 397 4.62 -27.45 2.43
N ASP A 398 3.99 -28.56 2.81
CA ASP A 398 2.56 -28.74 2.60
C ASP A 398 1.76 -27.63 3.29
N PHE A 399 0.62 -27.22 2.72
CA PHE A 399 -0.11 -26.04 3.21
C PHE A 399 -0.46 -26.12 4.71
N ASP A 400 -0.91 -27.29 5.18
CA ASP A 400 -1.26 -27.49 6.59
C ASP A 400 -0.02 -27.41 7.51
N ALA A 401 1.14 -27.86 7.04
CA ALA A 401 2.41 -27.67 7.74
C ALA A 401 2.84 -26.20 7.74
N GLY A 402 2.58 -25.47 6.65
CA GLY A 402 2.81 -24.02 6.54
C GLY A 402 1.95 -23.22 7.51
N ILE A 403 0.64 -23.51 7.59
CA ILE A 403 -0.26 -22.95 8.59
C ILE A 403 0.22 -23.27 10.00
N LYS A 404 0.64 -24.52 10.27
CA LYS A 404 1.16 -24.88 11.59
C LYS A 404 2.43 -24.10 11.94
N MET A 405 3.39 -23.96 11.02
CA MET A 405 4.60 -23.15 11.23
C MET A 405 4.26 -21.69 11.56
N VAL A 406 3.32 -21.08 10.82
CA VAL A 406 2.87 -19.70 11.11
C VAL A 406 2.19 -19.63 12.47
N SER A 407 1.27 -20.55 12.77
CA SER A 407 0.57 -20.62 14.07
C SER A 407 1.54 -20.81 15.24
N ASP A 408 2.48 -21.75 15.16
CA ASP A 408 3.46 -22.04 16.20
C ASP A 408 4.36 -20.81 16.46
N ALA A 409 4.84 -20.17 15.39
CA ALA A 409 5.68 -18.98 15.48
C ALA A 409 4.95 -17.81 16.16
N VAL A 410 3.72 -17.48 15.75
CA VAL A 410 2.97 -16.38 16.39
C VAL A 410 2.45 -16.76 17.79
N SER A 411 2.22 -18.04 18.08
CA SER A 411 1.91 -18.54 19.43
C SER A 411 3.04 -18.26 20.42
N SER A 412 4.30 -18.23 19.95
CA SER A 412 5.46 -17.88 20.80
C SER A 412 5.48 -16.42 21.25
N VAL A 413 4.70 -15.55 20.58
CA VAL A 413 4.44 -14.17 21.02
C VAL A 413 3.17 -14.13 21.88
N ASN A 414 2.06 -14.69 21.40
CA ASN A 414 0.84 -14.86 22.19
C ASN A 414 -0.06 -15.99 21.62
N PRO A 415 -0.59 -16.90 22.46
CA PRO A 415 -1.40 -18.04 22.01
C PRO A 415 -2.67 -17.69 21.21
N ASP A 416 -3.31 -16.54 21.47
CA ASP A 416 -4.56 -16.16 20.79
C ASP A 416 -4.33 -15.80 19.31
N VAL A 417 -3.11 -15.38 18.94
CA VAL A 417 -2.73 -15.19 17.53
C VAL A 417 -2.65 -16.55 16.81
N GLY A 418 -2.08 -17.56 17.46
CA GLY A 418 -2.03 -18.93 16.93
C GLY A 418 -3.42 -19.54 16.82
N ALA A 419 -4.27 -19.35 17.83
CA ALA A 419 -5.67 -19.74 17.80
C ALA A 419 -6.44 -19.07 16.63
N PHE A 420 -6.17 -17.79 16.34
CA PHE A 420 -6.71 -17.12 15.16
C PHE A 420 -6.22 -17.74 13.84
N VAL A 421 -4.91 -18.00 13.69
CA VAL A 421 -4.35 -18.62 12.48
C VAL A 421 -4.97 -20.00 12.23
N ASN A 422 -5.14 -20.81 13.27
CA ASN A 422 -5.83 -22.10 13.17
C ASN A 422 -7.32 -21.94 12.82
N LYS A 423 -7.99 -20.89 13.33
CA LYS A 423 -9.38 -20.58 12.95
C LYS A 423 -9.51 -20.20 11.46
N MET A 424 -8.57 -19.45 10.90
CA MET A 424 -8.57 -19.09 9.46
C MET A 424 -8.59 -20.34 8.56
N GLN A 425 -7.87 -21.39 8.93
CA GLN A 425 -7.88 -22.68 8.23
C GLN A 425 -9.17 -23.46 8.51
N ALA A 426 -9.57 -23.61 9.78
CA ALA A 426 -10.72 -24.41 10.20
C ALA A 426 -12.06 -23.90 9.65
N GLU A 427 -12.25 -22.58 9.57
CA GLU A 427 -13.44 -21.94 8.99
C GLU A 427 -13.38 -21.82 7.46
N ARG A 428 -12.30 -22.32 6.83
CA ARG A 428 -12.03 -22.22 5.39
C ARG A 428 -12.05 -20.77 4.88
N TRP A 429 -11.31 -19.89 5.53
CA TRP A 429 -11.18 -18.47 5.15
C TRP A 429 -9.94 -18.17 4.30
N ILE A 430 -9.25 -19.19 3.80
CA ILE A 430 -8.04 -19.08 2.97
C ILE A 430 -8.26 -19.83 1.65
N ASP A 431 -7.90 -19.21 0.52
CA ASP A 431 -7.86 -19.86 -0.79
C ASP A 431 -6.44 -19.83 -1.39
N GLY A 432 -5.81 -21.00 -1.48
CA GLY A 432 -4.43 -21.17 -1.96
C GLY A 432 -4.29 -22.09 -3.18
N ARG A 433 -5.41 -22.44 -3.84
CA ARG A 433 -5.44 -23.30 -5.02
C ARG A 433 -4.59 -22.73 -6.15
N ALA A 434 -4.10 -23.60 -7.05
CA ALA A 434 -3.54 -23.19 -8.35
C ALA A 434 -4.62 -23.21 -9.45
N GLY A 435 -4.38 -22.52 -10.58
CA GLY A 435 -5.25 -22.57 -11.76
C GLY A 435 -5.04 -21.41 -12.73
N GLU A 436 -5.13 -21.68 -14.05
CA GLU A 436 -4.79 -20.73 -15.13
C GLU A 436 -5.64 -19.46 -15.15
N LYS A 437 -6.88 -19.53 -14.66
CA LYS A 437 -7.87 -18.44 -14.65
C LYS A 437 -7.77 -17.51 -13.43
N ARG A 438 -6.88 -17.83 -12.48
CA ARG A 438 -6.79 -17.14 -11.18
C ARG A 438 -6.07 -15.80 -11.30
N SER A 439 -6.49 -14.83 -10.49
CA SER A 439 -5.79 -13.54 -10.40
C SER A 439 -4.41 -13.71 -9.76
N PRO A 440 -3.33 -13.08 -10.28
CA PRO A 440 -1.97 -13.27 -9.78
C PRO A 440 -1.71 -12.54 -8.46
N GLY A 441 -0.84 -13.11 -7.62
CA GLY A 441 -0.40 -12.51 -6.34
C GLY A 441 -1.13 -13.07 -5.13
N ALA A 442 -1.11 -12.32 -4.03
CA ALA A 442 -1.81 -12.61 -2.78
C ALA A 442 -2.48 -11.35 -2.24
N TYR A 443 -3.51 -11.50 -1.40
CA TYR A 443 -4.13 -10.39 -0.67
C TYR A 443 -4.98 -10.87 0.52
N CYS A 444 -5.22 -9.98 1.47
CA CYS A 444 -6.26 -10.07 2.49
C CYS A 444 -7.45 -9.16 2.14
N THR A 445 -8.67 -9.62 2.43
CA THR A 445 -9.90 -8.81 2.40
C THR A 445 -10.81 -9.16 3.59
N LYS A 446 -11.99 -8.52 3.71
CA LYS A 446 -13.01 -8.87 4.70
C LYS A 446 -14.43 -8.70 4.15
N PHE A 447 -15.34 -9.52 4.64
CA PHE A 447 -16.77 -9.34 4.46
C PHE A 447 -17.30 -8.33 5.49
N ALA A 448 -18.09 -7.37 5.05
CA ALA A 448 -18.55 -6.25 5.87
C ALA A 448 -19.76 -6.60 6.76
N LYS A 449 -20.60 -7.56 6.34
CA LYS A 449 -21.75 -8.06 7.11
C LYS A 449 -21.30 -8.95 8.26
N SER A 450 -20.49 -9.97 7.97
CA SER A 450 -19.99 -10.92 9.00
C SER A 450 -18.76 -10.43 9.78
N ARG A 451 -18.07 -9.39 9.28
CA ARG A 451 -16.76 -8.89 9.77
C ARG A 451 -15.62 -9.92 9.68
N ASN A 452 -15.82 -11.06 9.02
CA ASN A 452 -14.79 -12.09 8.89
C ASN A 452 -13.78 -11.76 7.78
N PRO A 453 -12.47 -11.94 8.01
CA PRO A 453 -11.45 -11.77 6.98
C PRO A 453 -11.44 -12.94 5.97
N ARG A 454 -10.71 -12.75 4.88
CA ARG A 454 -10.34 -13.77 3.88
C ARG A 454 -8.91 -13.55 3.41
N VAL A 455 -8.16 -14.62 3.18
CA VAL A 455 -6.83 -14.60 2.55
C VAL A 455 -6.90 -15.31 1.20
N TYR A 456 -6.29 -14.70 0.19
CA TYR A 456 -6.16 -15.24 -1.16
C TYR A 456 -4.68 -15.38 -1.55
N MET A 457 -4.34 -16.47 -2.24
CA MET A 457 -3.05 -16.68 -2.89
C MET A 457 -3.25 -17.32 -4.27
N SER A 458 -2.57 -16.84 -5.30
CA SER A 458 -2.80 -17.28 -6.69
C SER A 458 -2.43 -18.74 -6.96
N ALA A 459 -1.40 -19.25 -6.29
CA ALA A 459 -1.04 -20.67 -6.21
C ALA A 459 -0.06 -20.89 -5.04
N TYR A 460 -0.46 -21.62 -4.00
CA TYR A 460 0.46 -22.05 -2.93
C TYR A 460 1.20 -23.31 -3.36
N SER A 461 2.53 -23.22 -3.54
CA SER A 461 3.41 -24.35 -3.93
C SER A 461 4.45 -24.74 -2.87
N GLY A 462 4.21 -24.39 -1.60
CA GLY A 462 5.03 -24.84 -0.47
C GLY A 462 6.45 -24.27 -0.35
N THR A 463 6.85 -23.30 -1.18
CA THR A 463 8.14 -22.62 -1.00
C THR A 463 8.17 -21.82 0.31
N PHE A 464 9.36 -21.58 0.87
CA PHE A 464 9.52 -20.67 2.02
C PHE A 464 8.90 -19.29 1.79
N GLN A 465 8.91 -18.77 0.55
CA GLN A 465 8.19 -17.53 0.27
C GLN A 465 6.68 -17.70 0.39
N HIS A 466 6.08 -18.79 -0.09
CA HIS A 466 4.65 -18.98 0.06
C HIS A 466 4.24 -19.11 1.54
N VAL A 467 5.10 -19.62 2.42
CA VAL A 467 4.91 -19.52 3.89
C VAL A 467 5.02 -18.07 4.39
N SER A 468 6.01 -17.29 3.92
CA SER A 468 6.20 -15.88 4.28
C SER A 468 5.05 -14.97 3.81
N THR A 469 4.59 -15.12 2.57
CA THR A 469 3.40 -14.43 2.03
C THR A 469 2.13 -14.85 2.77
N LEU A 470 1.96 -16.13 3.10
CA LEU A 470 0.85 -16.60 3.93
C LEU A 470 0.86 -15.92 5.31
N ALA A 471 2.02 -15.77 5.94
CA ALA A 471 2.18 -15.01 7.19
C ALA A 471 1.80 -13.52 7.01
N HIS A 472 2.26 -12.88 5.94
CA HIS A 472 1.94 -11.48 5.61
C HIS A 472 0.43 -11.24 5.54
N GLU A 473 -0.29 -12.03 4.74
CA GLU A 473 -1.74 -11.90 4.58
C GLU A 473 -2.52 -12.30 5.86
N LEU A 474 -2.02 -13.28 6.63
CA LEU A 474 -2.58 -13.62 7.93
C LEU A 474 -2.39 -12.48 8.96
N GLY A 475 -1.33 -11.68 8.84
CA GLY A 475 -1.15 -10.46 9.63
C GLY A 475 -2.19 -9.39 9.31
N HIS A 476 -2.44 -9.12 8.02
CA HIS A 476 -3.57 -8.26 7.62
C HIS A 476 -4.92 -8.83 8.08
N ALA A 477 -5.12 -10.14 7.99
CA ALA A 477 -6.34 -10.80 8.46
C ALA A 477 -6.52 -10.64 9.98
N TYR A 478 -5.42 -10.74 10.74
CA TYR A 478 -5.40 -10.53 12.18
C TYR A 478 -5.70 -9.07 12.58
N HIS A 479 -5.15 -8.09 11.86
CA HIS A 479 -5.49 -6.66 12.08
C HIS A 479 -7.00 -6.43 11.91
N ASN A 480 -7.59 -7.00 10.87
CA ASN A 480 -9.04 -6.95 10.67
C ASN A 480 -9.83 -7.71 11.76
N TRP A 481 -9.30 -8.86 12.23
CA TRP A 481 -9.90 -9.69 13.27
C TRP A 481 -9.93 -9.00 14.64
N VAL A 482 -8.87 -8.30 15.05
CA VAL A 482 -8.83 -7.56 16.33
C VAL A 482 -9.66 -6.28 16.32
N MET A 483 -10.12 -5.81 15.16
CA MET A 483 -11.03 -4.66 15.02
C MET A 483 -12.49 -5.06 14.76
N ARG A 484 -12.82 -6.35 14.66
CA ARG A 484 -14.10 -6.81 14.10
C ARG A 484 -15.33 -6.37 14.89
N ASP A 485 -15.18 -6.23 16.21
CA ASP A 485 -16.17 -5.80 17.21
C ASP A 485 -16.33 -4.27 17.32
N MET A 486 -15.46 -3.50 16.66
CA MET A 486 -15.51 -2.04 16.68
C MET A 486 -16.52 -1.47 15.67
N GLU A 487 -16.94 -0.22 15.88
CA GLU A 487 -17.89 0.42 14.97
C GLU A 487 -17.29 0.69 13.59
N ARG A 488 -18.09 0.63 12.52
CA ARG A 488 -17.56 0.61 11.14
C ARG A 488 -16.69 1.85 10.82
N ALA A 489 -17.02 3.00 11.41
CA ALA A 489 -16.26 4.24 11.31
C ALA A 489 -14.85 4.14 11.94
N GLU A 490 -14.70 3.38 13.02
CA GLU A 490 -13.44 3.16 13.74
C GLU A 490 -12.55 2.08 13.12
N THR A 491 -13.05 1.28 12.17
CA THR A 491 -12.32 0.15 11.54
C THR A 491 -11.53 0.51 10.27
N SER A 492 -11.35 1.80 9.98
CA SER A 492 -10.72 2.30 8.76
C SER A 492 -9.39 2.98 9.08
N TYR A 493 -8.28 2.27 8.85
CA TYR A 493 -6.91 2.77 9.03
C TYR A 493 -6.27 3.22 7.71
N PRO A 494 -5.30 4.16 7.75
CA PRO A 494 -4.62 4.66 6.55
C PRO A 494 -3.56 3.69 6.01
N MET A 495 -3.11 3.92 4.77
CA MET A 495 -2.20 3.05 4.02
C MET A 495 -0.88 2.78 4.76
N ASN A 496 -0.28 3.83 5.32
CA ASN A 496 0.96 3.75 6.10
C ASN A 496 0.84 2.93 7.40
N LEU A 497 -0.37 2.66 7.90
CA LEU A 497 -0.62 1.82 9.08
C LEU A 497 -1.20 0.44 8.72
N ALA A 498 -1.39 0.12 7.43
CA ALA A 498 -1.91 -1.18 7.01
C ALA A 498 -0.88 -2.31 7.15
N GLU A 499 0.40 -1.97 7.00
CA GLU A 499 1.53 -2.91 7.06
C GLU A 499 1.93 -3.29 8.50
N THR A 500 1.32 -2.68 9.53
CA THR A 500 1.72 -2.86 10.94
C THR A 500 1.69 -4.33 11.37
N ALA A 501 0.67 -5.09 10.96
CA ALA A 501 0.51 -6.49 11.36
C ALA A 501 1.12 -7.49 10.37
N SER A 502 1.12 -7.21 9.07
CA SER A 502 1.69 -8.08 8.04
C SER A 502 3.21 -8.24 8.21
N ILE A 503 3.93 -7.13 8.35
CA ILE A 503 5.38 -7.11 8.56
C ILE A 503 5.77 -7.65 9.95
N PHE A 504 4.90 -7.50 10.95
CA PHE A 504 5.08 -8.14 12.26
C PHE A 504 5.04 -9.67 12.15
N PHE A 505 4.02 -10.22 11.45
CA PHE A 505 3.90 -11.66 11.19
C PHE A 505 5.09 -12.17 10.37
N GLU A 506 5.48 -11.48 9.29
CA GLU A 506 6.69 -11.82 8.51
C GLU A 506 7.96 -11.90 9.37
N THR A 507 8.11 -10.99 10.35
CA THR A 507 9.31 -10.92 11.19
C THR A 507 9.36 -12.07 12.19
N VAL A 508 8.25 -12.36 12.87
CA VAL A 508 8.13 -13.46 13.85
C VAL A 508 8.25 -14.83 13.17
N VAL A 509 7.56 -15.02 12.05
CA VAL A 509 7.66 -16.26 11.25
C VAL A 509 9.04 -16.38 10.62
N GLY A 510 9.60 -15.29 10.10
CA GLY A 510 10.91 -15.25 9.44
C GLY A 510 12.07 -15.70 10.30
N ASP A 511 12.15 -15.20 11.53
CA ASP A 511 13.13 -15.68 12.52
C ASP A 511 12.96 -17.19 12.78
N THR A 512 11.72 -17.67 12.86
CA THR A 512 11.42 -19.09 13.06
C THR A 512 11.82 -19.95 11.84
N LEU A 513 11.68 -19.45 10.61
CA LEU A 513 12.13 -20.13 9.40
C LEU A 513 13.67 -20.20 9.29
N ILE A 514 14.39 -19.17 9.77
CA ILE A 514 15.86 -19.19 9.88
C ILE A 514 16.34 -20.19 10.94
N ASP A 515 15.66 -20.26 12.09
CA ASP A 515 15.95 -21.23 13.15
C ASP A 515 15.66 -22.68 12.68
N LEU A 516 14.63 -22.89 11.84
CA LEU A 516 14.24 -24.19 11.28
C LEU A 516 15.02 -24.65 10.03
N SER A 517 15.67 -23.74 9.30
CA SER A 517 16.44 -24.07 8.09
C SER A 517 17.56 -25.09 8.39
N GLU A 518 17.81 -26.07 7.53
CA GLU A 518 18.87 -27.07 7.79
C GLU A 518 20.22 -26.68 7.18
N THR A 519 20.22 -25.87 6.12
CA THR A 519 21.42 -25.48 5.37
C THR A 519 21.70 -23.97 5.43
N ASP A 520 22.89 -23.55 5.00
CA ASP A 520 23.20 -22.14 4.75
C ASP A 520 22.49 -21.60 3.50
N ALA A 521 22.22 -22.46 2.51
CA ALA A 521 21.57 -22.06 1.26
C ALA A 521 20.09 -21.67 1.45
N GLU A 522 19.36 -22.35 2.33
CA GLU A 522 17.98 -21.97 2.70
C GLU A 522 17.96 -20.64 3.46
N ARG A 523 18.92 -20.45 4.39
CA ARG A 523 19.09 -19.19 5.10
C ARG A 523 19.45 -18.04 4.16
N LEU A 524 20.30 -18.29 3.16
CA LEU A 524 20.64 -17.32 2.12
C LEU A 524 19.40 -16.91 1.32
N GLN A 525 18.53 -17.86 0.95
CA GLN A 525 17.27 -17.54 0.26
C GLN A 525 16.34 -16.67 1.12
N TYR A 526 16.20 -16.93 2.43
CA TYR A 526 15.39 -16.06 3.28
C TYR A 526 16.02 -14.66 3.44
N ARG A 527 17.32 -14.59 3.77
CA ARG A 527 18.04 -13.32 3.93
C ARG A 527 18.18 -12.52 2.63
N TRP A 528 18.05 -13.16 1.46
CA TRP A 528 17.92 -12.47 0.17
C TRP A 528 16.66 -11.60 0.11
N TYR A 529 15.52 -12.04 0.67
CA TYR A 529 14.28 -11.25 0.67
C TYR A 529 14.28 -10.16 1.75
N ASP A 530 15.04 -10.34 2.84
CA ASP A 530 15.39 -9.24 3.75
C ASP A 530 16.24 -8.18 3.02
N ALA A 531 17.23 -8.58 2.21
CA ALA A 531 18.03 -7.68 1.38
C ALA A 531 17.21 -6.98 0.29
N GLU A 532 16.35 -7.71 -0.42
CA GLU A 532 15.38 -7.15 -1.40
C GLU A 532 14.51 -6.08 -0.73
N SER A 533 14.02 -6.34 0.48
CA SER A 533 13.20 -5.40 1.27
C SER A 533 13.99 -4.18 1.74
N ALA A 534 15.24 -4.34 2.18
CA ALA A 534 16.10 -3.23 2.54
C ALA A 534 16.32 -2.28 1.35
N VAL A 535 16.66 -2.82 0.17
CA VAL A 535 16.81 -2.04 -1.07
C VAL A 535 15.50 -1.37 -1.48
N ALA A 536 14.36 -2.02 -1.27
CA ALA A 536 13.03 -1.48 -1.55
C ALA A 536 12.74 -0.20 -0.77
N PHE A 537 12.79 -0.29 0.56
CA PHE A 537 12.24 0.73 1.45
C PHE A 537 13.27 1.77 1.89
N LEU A 538 14.56 1.46 1.79
CA LEU A 538 15.66 2.37 2.15
C LEU A 538 16.43 2.97 0.95
N SER A 539 16.24 2.45 -0.28
CA SER A 539 16.77 3.06 -1.51
C SER A 539 15.70 3.38 -2.55
N ASN A 540 14.89 2.40 -3.00
CA ASN A 540 14.00 2.61 -4.14
C ASN A 540 12.84 3.58 -3.84
N ILE A 541 12.07 3.34 -2.78
CA ILE A 541 10.96 4.22 -2.39
C ILE A 541 11.44 5.64 -2.02
N PRO A 542 12.54 5.83 -1.25
CA PRO A 542 13.12 7.15 -1.03
C PRO A 542 13.57 7.88 -2.31
N ALA A 543 14.10 7.18 -3.31
CA ALA A 543 14.40 7.78 -4.62
C ALA A 543 13.13 8.28 -5.33
N ARG A 544 12.02 7.52 -5.26
CA ARG A 544 10.73 7.97 -5.79
C ARG A 544 10.20 9.20 -5.04
N TYR A 545 10.40 9.26 -3.72
CA TYR A 545 9.97 10.40 -2.90
C TYR A 545 10.73 11.69 -3.25
N ASP A 546 12.07 11.62 -3.35
CA ASP A 546 12.89 12.77 -3.75
C ASP A 546 12.53 13.26 -5.16
N PHE A 547 12.22 12.33 -6.08
CA PHE A 547 11.72 12.66 -7.41
C PHE A 547 10.32 13.31 -7.39
N ASP A 548 9.37 12.75 -6.63
CA ASP A 548 8.03 13.34 -6.43
C ASP A 548 8.14 14.77 -5.88
N CYS A 549 9.02 15.01 -4.90
CA CYS A 549 9.35 16.34 -4.38
C CYS A 549 9.88 17.28 -5.47
N ALA A 550 10.92 16.87 -6.21
CA ALA A 550 11.51 17.68 -7.28
C ALA A 550 10.51 18.02 -8.40
N VAL A 551 9.62 17.09 -8.74
CA VAL A 551 8.52 17.27 -9.70
C VAL A 551 7.48 18.28 -9.19
N HIS A 552 7.05 18.16 -7.93
CA HIS A 552 6.10 19.10 -7.32
C HIS A 552 6.68 20.51 -7.19
N GLU A 553 7.92 20.65 -6.72
CA GLU A 553 8.62 21.93 -6.59
C GLU A 553 8.89 22.59 -7.96
N ALA A 554 9.17 21.79 -8.99
CA ALA A 554 9.27 22.28 -10.36
C ALA A 554 7.95 22.88 -10.88
N ARG A 555 6.81 22.23 -10.62
CA ARG A 555 5.49 22.76 -11.02
C ARG A 555 5.08 23.99 -10.22
N GLU A 556 5.29 24.00 -8.90
CA GLU A 556 5.05 25.20 -8.07
C GLU A 556 5.94 26.37 -8.52
N GLY A 557 7.20 26.10 -8.89
CA GLY A 557 8.12 27.07 -9.49
C GLY A 557 7.82 27.44 -10.95
N GLY A 558 6.69 27.00 -11.51
CA GLY A 558 6.22 27.35 -12.86
C GLY A 558 6.98 26.69 -14.01
N LYS A 559 7.84 25.69 -13.77
CA LYS A 559 8.49 24.90 -14.83
C LYS A 559 7.49 23.94 -15.48
N THR A 560 7.66 23.70 -16.78
CA THR A 560 7.07 22.54 -17.47
C THR A 560 7.96 21.32 -17.27
N LEU A 561 7.37 20.15 -17.03
CA LEU A 561 8.12 18.89 -16.97
C LEU A 561 8.32 18.38 -18.40
N THR A 562 9.51 18.56 -18.96
CA THR A 562 9.92 17.89 -20.20
C THR A 562 10.45 16.49 -19.90
N PRO A 563 10.46 15.55 -20.86
CA PRO A 563 11.11 14.25 -20.67
C PRO A 563 12.57 14.37 -20.24
N SER A 564 13.30 15.38 -20.75
CA SER A 564 14.68 15.66 -20.35
C SER A 564 14.81 16.07 -18.87
N PHE A 565 13.91 16.92 -18.35
CA PHE A 565 13.89 17.29 -16.93
C PHE A 565 13.55 16.08 -16.04
N LEU A 566 12.57 15.27 -16.45
CA LEU A 566 12.13 14.10 -15.69
C LEU A 566 13.23 13.02 -15.64
N LYS A 567 13.95 12.80 -16.75
CA LYS A 567 15.16 11.98 -16.80
C LYS A 567 16.26 12.50 -15.90
N GLU A 568 16.51 13.81 -15.91
CA GLU A 568 17.56 14.44 -15.08
C GLU A 568 17.28 14.27 -13.58
N GLU A 569 16.05 14.57 -13.12
CA GLU A 569 15.70 14.42 -11.70
C GLU A 569 15.59 12.95 -11.27
N MET A 570 15.08 12.04 -12.11
CA MET A 570 15.09 10.60 -11.79
C MET A 570 16.52 10.07 -11.70
N SER A 571 17.41 10.46 -12.62
CA SER A 571 18.83 10.09 -12.58
C SER A 571 19.52 10.61 -11.31
N LYS A 572 19.25 11.84 -10.88
CA LYS A 572 19.76 12.39 -9.61
C LYS A 572 19.27 11.59 -8.41
N ALA A 573 17.99 11.25 -8.36
CA ALA A 573 17.42 10.47 -7.28
C ALA A 573 18.03 9.07 -7.21
N TRP A 574 18.15 8.36 -8.34
CA TRP A 574 18.81 7.07 -8.40
C TRP A 574 20.29 7.17 -7.98
N THR A 575 21.04 8.14 -8.51
CA THR A 575 22.44 8.37 -8.15
C THR A 575 22.60 8.63 -6.65
N LYS A 576 21.71 9.42 -6.03
CA LYS A 576 21.72 9.68 -4.59
C LYS A 576 21.51 8.40 -3.77
N TRP A 577 20.54 7.57 -4.13
CA TRP A 577 20.09 6.45 -3.27
C TRP A 577 20.78 5.11 -3.53
N TYR A 578 21.20 4.85 -4.78
CA TYR A 578 21.95 3.65 -5.15
C TYR A 578 23.47 3.86 -5.11
N GLY A 579 23.97 5.08 -5.35
CA GLY A 579 25.39 5.38 -5.32
C GLY A 579 26.19 4.50 -6.29
N ASP A 580 27.28 3.91 -5.81
CA ASP A 580 28.13 2.95 -6.52
C ASP A 580 27.68 1.48 -6.36
N ALA A 581 26.48 1.23 -5.84
CA ALA A 581 25.88 -0.12 -5.79
C ALA A 581 25.15 -0.51 -7.09
N LEU A 582 25.00 0.42 -8.03
CA LEU A 582 24.60 0.16 -9.42
C LEU A 582 25.61 0.80 -10.38
N THR A 583 25.81 0.19 -11.55
CA THR A 583 26.67 0.75 -12.61
C THR A 583 25.96 1.74 -13.53
N GLU A 584 24.62 1.76 -13.52
CA GLU A 584 23.80 2.69 -14.29
C GLU A 584 22.46 2.98 -13.58
N VAL A 585 21.71 3.96 -14.09
CA VAL A 585 20.43 4.42 -13.52
C VAL A 585 19.27 4.22 -14.49
N ASP A 586 18.07 3.99 -13.96
CA ASP A 586 16.85 3.93 -14.76
C ASP A 586 16.25 5.33 -14.95
N ASP A 587 16.70 6.05 -15.97
CA ASP A 587 16.23 7.42 -16.27
C ASP A 587 14.77 7.47 -16.77
N MET A 588 14.22 6.33 -17.21
CA MET A 588 12.84 6.18 -17.71
C MET A 588 11.85 5.67 -16.64
N PHE A 589 12.33 5.34 -15.44
CA PHE A 589 11.54 4.81 -14.32
C PHE A 589 10.32 5.66 -13.96
N TRP A 590 10.39 6.98 -14.17
CA TRP A 590 9.27 7.89 -13.94
C TRP A 590 8.07 7.66 -14.86
N ALA A 591 8.31 7.18 -16.09
CA ALA A 591 7.24 6.87 -17.04
C ALA A 591 6.70 5.45 -16.84
N SER A 592 7.60 4.49 -16.52
CA SER A 592 7.23 3.08 -16.37
C SER A 592 6.55 2.76 -15.04
N LYS A 593 6.71 3.59 -13.99
CA LYS A 593 6.01 3.42 -12.70
C LYS A 593 4.75 4.27 -12.61
N LEU A 594 3.60 3.60 -12.79
CA LEU A 594 2.25 4.20 -12.77
C LEU A 594 1.92 5.06 -11.54
N HIS A 595 2.62 4.89 -10.41
CA HIS A 595 2.33 5.60 -9.15
C HIS A 595 2.39 7.12 -9.29
N PHE A 596 3.32 7.62 -10.12
CA PHE A 596 3.47 9.04 -10.43
C PHE A 596 2.27 9.58 -11.24
N HIS A 597 1.60 8.70 -11.98
CA HIS A 597 0.45 9.00 -12.84
C HIS A 597 -0.91 8.69 -12.20
N ILE A 598 -0.95 8.22 -10.95
CA ILE A 598 -2.21 8.06 -10.20
C ILE A 598 -2.79 9.45 -9.95
N SER A 599 -3.98 9.72 -10.48
CA SER A 599 -4.68 11.00 -10.32
C SER A 599 -5.11 11.26 -8.87
N GLY A 600 -5.79 10.28 -8.26
CA GLY A 600 -6.49 10.41 -6.98
C GLY A 600 -5.64 10.37 -5.72
N LEU A 601 -4.33 10.09 -5.81
CA LEU A 601 -3.41 10.03 -4.68
C LEU A 601 -2.08 10.71 -5.04
N SER A 602 -1.59 11.59 -4.16
CA SER A 602 -0.27 12.23 -4.27
C SER A 602 0.71 11.55 -3.34
N PHE A 603 1.99 11.47 -3.71
CA PHE A 603 3.05 10.85 -2.91
C PHE A 603 2.73 9.41 -2.48
N TYR A 604 2.22 8.60 -3.42
CA TYR A 604 1.80 7.21 -3.19
C TYR A 604 2.93 6.29 -2.66
N ASN A 605 4.19 6.67 -2.85
CA ASN A 605 5.33 5.80 -2.60
C ASN A 605 5.78 5.74 -1.12
N PHE A 606 5.90 6.87 -0.41
CA PHE A 606 6.48 6.86 0.96
C PHE A 606 5.69 6.04 2.01
N PRO A 607 4.34 5.86 1.93
CA PRO A 607 3.60 5.05 2.90
C PRO A 607 4.10 3.62 3.06
N TYR A 608 4.77 3.04 2.04
CA TYR A 608 5.38 1.71 2.14
C TYR A 608 6.66 1.71 2.98
N THR A 609 7.53 2.70 2.81
CA THR A 609 8.68 2.88 3.71
C THR A 609 8.20 3.17 5.12
N PHE A 610 7.17 4.00 5.29
CA PHE A 610 6.56 4.23 6.60
C PHE A 610 6.03 2.93 7.20
N GLY A 611 5.21 2.17 6.50
CA GLY A 611 4.61 0.93 7.03
C GLY A 611 5.64 -0.11 7.45
N TYR A 612 6.66 -0.34 6.61
CA TYR A 612 7.78 -1.23 6.90
C TYR A 612 8.61 -0.75 8.12
N MET A 613 9.00 0.52 8.14
CA MET A 613 9.77 1.10 9.23
C MET A 613 8.95 1.18 10.53
N PHE A 614 7.66 1.47 10.45
CA PHE A 614 6.74 1.57 11.58
C PHE A 614 6.55 0.20 12.23
N ALA A 615 6.22 -0.85 11.46
CA ALA A 615 6.05 -2.19 11.98
C ALA A 615 7.31 -2.72 12.67
N LEU A 616 8.49 -2.48 12.09
CA LEU A 616 9.77 -2.83 12.72
C LEU A 616 10.09 -1.95 13.95
N GLY A 617 9.70 -0.67 13.95
CA GLY A 617 9.85 0.23 15.09
C GLY A 617 8.92 -0.12 16.27
N VAL A 618 7.74 -0.66 15.97
CA VAL A 618 6.83 -1.29 16.93
C VAL A 618 7.46 -2.57 17.48
N TYR A 619 7.92 -3.49 16.61
CA TYR A 619 8.60 -4.73 17.01
C TYR A 619 9.84 -4.47 17.90
N ALA A 620 10.59 -3.40 17.62
CA ALA A 620 11.74 -2.99 18.42
C ALA A 620 11.41 -2.66 19.89
N GLN A 621 10.13 -2.41 20.25
CA GLN A 621 9.72 -2.17 21.64
C GLN A 621 9.47 -3.46 22.44
N GLN A 622 9.53 -4.65 21.81
CA GLN A 622 9.21 -5.92 22.46
C GLN A 622 10.11 -6.19 23.68
N GLU A 623 11.42 -6.00 23.57
CA GLU A 623 12.36 -6.20 24.68
C GLU A 623 12.14 -5.19 25.81
N ALA A 624 11.82 -3.93 25.48
CA ALA A 624 11.62 -2.85 26.44
C ALA A 624 10.30 -2.95 27.22
N LYS A 625 9.26 -3.56 26.64
CA LYS A 625 7.95 -3.79 27.28
C LYS A 625 7.78 -5.16 27.91
N GLY A 626 8.53 -6.18 27.46
CA GLY A 626 8.40 -7.55 27.97
C GLY A 626 6.99 -8.11 27.76
N GLU A 627 6.37 -8.61 28.83
CA GLU A 627 5.05 -9.24 28.81
C GLU A 627 3.92 -8.27 28.38
N ASP A 628 4.01 -6.99 28.76
CA ASP A 628 3.04 -5.93 28.39
C ASP A 628 3.07 -5.57 26.90
N PHE A 629 4.06 -6.06 26.13
CA PHE A 629 4.22 -5.69 24.72
C PHE A 629 3.00 -6.05 23.87
N TYR A 630 2.47 -7.27 24.04
CA TYR A 630 1.45 -7.79 23.15
C TYR A 630 0.09 -7.10 23.36
N ASP A 631 -0.30 -6.86 24.60
CA ASP A 631 -1.55 -6.15 24.90
C ASP A 631 -1.49 -4.69 24.38
N ALA A 632 -0.33 -4.04 24.53
CA ALA A 632 -0.07 -2.74 23.90
C ALA A 632 -0.14 -2.81 22.37
N TYR A 633 0.39 -3.86 21.73
CA TYR A 633 0.33 -4.07 20.29
C TYR A 633 -1.10 -4.33 19.77
N VAL A 634 -1.92 -5.11 20.47
CA VAL A 634 -3.33 -5.32 20.10
C VAL A 634 -4.15 -4.04 20.27
N ALA A 635 -3.90 -3.28 21.35
CA ALA A 635 -4.54 -1.99 21.56
C ALA A 635 -4.10 -0.94 20.50
N LEU A 636 -2.84 -0.97 20.09
CA LEU A 636 -2.27 -0.18 18.99
C LEU A 636 -2.99 -0.50 17.67
N LEU A 637 -3.08 -1.79 17.29
CA LEU A 637 -3.79 -2.22 16.07
C LEU A 637 -5.27 -1.78 16.07
N ARG A 638 -5.94 -1.82 17.23
CA ARG A 638 -7.34 -1.36 17.38
C ARG A 638 -7.48 0.15 17.20
N ASP A 639 -6.54 0.94 17.71
CA ASP A 639 -6.64 2.40 17.64
C ASP A 639 -6.19 3.00 16.29
N THR A 640 -5.46 2.27 15.42
CA THR A 640 -5.03 2.80 14.10
C THR A 640 -6.18 3.31 13.23
N GLY A 641 -7.39 2.78 13.42
CA GLY A 641 -8.58 3.20 12.67
C GLY A 641 -9.25 4.46 13.20
N ARG A 642 -8.92 4.92 14.42
CA ARG A 642 -9.57 6.07 15.10
C ARG A 642 -8.62 7.07 15.77
N MET A 643 -7.34 7.06 15.39
CA MET A 643 -6.29 7.97 15.87
C MET A 643 -5.31 8.33 14.72
N THR A 644 -4.42 9.30 14.94
CA THR A 644 -3.24 9.55 14.07
C THR A 644 -2.10 8.57 14.38
N ALA A 645 -1.12 8.46 13.48
CA ALA A 645 0.02 7.58 13.69
C ALA A 645 0.84 7.97 14.93
N GLU A 646 0.92 9.27 15.25
CA GLU A 646 1.57 9.78 16.46
C GLU A 646 0.78 9.42 17.72
N GLU A 647 -0.53 9.70 17.75
CA GLU A 647 -1.42 9.40 18.87
C GLU A 647 -1.41 7.91 19.23
N VAL A 648 -1.35 7.03 18.22
CA VAL A 648 -1.25 5.57 18.37
C VAL A 648 0.06 5.14 19.05
N VAL A 649 1.19 5.76 18.70
CA VAL A 649 2.51 5.37 19.22
C VAL A 649 2.82 6.01 20.58
N ASP A 650 2.41 7.25 20.80
CA ASP A 650 2.50 7.92 22.10
C ASP A 650 1.70 7.14 23.16
N LYS A 651 0.42 6.88 22.88
CA LYS A 651 -0.51 6.22 23.81
C LYS A 651 -0.08 4.80 24.20
N HIS A 652 0.33 3.98 23.23
CA HIS A 652 0.55 2.54 23.46
C HIS A 652 2.01 2.18 23.68
N LEU A 653 2.94 2.89 23.04
CA LEU A 653 4.37 2.61 23.14
C LEU A 653 5.13 3.57 24.06
N GLY A 654 4.63 4.79 24.29
CA GLY A 654 5.34 5.82 25.04
C GLY A 654 6.51 6.42 24.26
N CYS A 655 6.41 6.42 22.93
CA CYS A 655 7.44 6.91 22.01
C CYS A 655 6.89 8.04 21.12
N SER A 656 7.76 8.82 20.49
CA SER A 656 7.38 9.83 19.50
C SER A 656 7.84 9.44 18.10
N LEU A 657 6.96 9.55 17.11
CA LEU A 657 7.34 9.43 15.69
C LEU A 657 8.10 10.65 15.17
N GLU A 658 8.07 11.78 15.89
CA GLU A 658 8.88 12.96 15.58
C GLU A 658 10.35 12.78 16.03
N ASP A 659 10.68 11.69 16.73
CA ASP A 659 12.04 11.34 17.14
C ASP A 659 12.68 10.34 16.16
N PRO A 660 13.83 10.67 15.54
CA PRO A 660 14.62 9.75 14.72
C PRO A 660 14.99 8.42 15.41
N ASP A 661 15.11 8.37 16.74
CA ASP A 661 15.58 7.17 17.45
C ASP A 661 14.56 6.00 17.43
N PHE A 662 13.26 6.29 17.29
CA PHE A 662 12.24 5.26 17.00
C PHE A 662 12.54 4.57 15.66
N TRP A 663 12.77 5.38 14.61
CA TRP A 663 13.06 4.91 13.26
C TRP A 663 14.44 4.21 13.15
N ARG A 664 15.42 4.65 13.94
CA ARG A 664 16.71 3.95 14.08
C ARG A 664 16.55 2.59 14.79
N GLY A 665 15.51 2.40 15.60
CA GLY A 665 15.11 1.08 16.13
C GLY A 665 14.81 0.09 15.01
N SER A 666 14.01 0.51 14.03
CA SER A 666 13.70 -0.25 12.81
C SER A 666 14.96 -0.62 12.03
N ILE A 667 15.87 0.35 11.85
CA ILE A 667 17.12 0.16 11.11
C ILE A 667 18.04 -0.87 11.76
N ARG A 668 18.15 -0.92 13.09
CA ARG A 668 18.98 -1.93 13.78
C ARG A 668 18.51 -3.38 13.53
N ILE A 669 17.20 -3.59 13.33
CA ILE A 669 16.65 -4.91 12.97
C ILE A 669 17.04 -5.27 11.53
N ILE A 670 16.95 -4.30 10.61
CA ILE A 670 17.37 -4.48 9.21
C ILE A 670 18.89 -4.72 9.13
N GLU A 671 19.68 -3.96 9.89
CA GLU A 671 21.14 -4.04 9.92
C GLU A 671 21.61 -5.46 10.27
N LYS A 672 21.10 -6.02 11.38
CA LYS A 672 21.36 -7.41 11.77
C LYS A 672 20.98 -8.42 10.67
N LYS A 673 19.86 -8.22 9.98
CA LYS A 673 19.44 -9.10 8.86
C LYS A 673 20.39 -9.01 7.66
N ILE A 674 20.99 -7.84 7.40
CA ILE A 674 22.02 -7.68 6.37
C ILE A 674 23.39 -8.20 6.83
N ASP A 675 23.72 -8.15 8.13
CA ASP A 675 24.92 -8.78 8.69
C ASP A 675 24.84 -10.31 8.56
N ASP A 676 23.71 -10.92 8.95
CA ASP A 676 23.43 -12.35 8.72
C ASP A 676 23.55 -12.71 7.22
N PHE A 677 23.06 -11.84 6.33
CA PHE A 677 23.19 -12.03 4.87
C PHE A 677 24.65 -11.95 4.41
N GLU A 678 25.43 -11.02 4.95
CA GLU A 678 26.85 -10.84 4.62
C GLU A 678 27.69 -12.06 5.05
N GLU A 679 27.44 -12.62 6.24
CA GLU A 679 28.07 -13.87 6.67
C GLU A 679 27.74 -15.05 5.73
N LEU A 680 26.48 -15.20 5.35
CA LEU A 680 26.03 -16.26 4.44
C LEU A 680 26.61 -16.11 3.03
N VAL A 681 26.58 -14.90 2.47
CA VAL A 681 27.18 -14.60 1.15
C VAL A 681 28.68 -14.87 1.16
N ASN A 682 29.41 -14.44 2.20
CA ASN A 682 30.86 -14.65 2.31
C ASN A 682 31.27 -16.09 2.65
N LYS A 683 30.33 -16.94 3.07
CA LYS A 683 30.54 -18.37 3.33
C LYS A 683 30.29 -19.23 2.09
N ILE A 684 29.44 -18.76 1.16
CA ILE A 684 29.00 -19.50 -0.04
C ILE A 684 29.71 -19.00 -1.31
N HIS A 685 30.10 -17.71 -1.37
CA HIS A 685 30.66 -17.01 -2.53
C HIS A 685 31.90 -16.18 -2.15
#